data_AF-A0A3C0IPN1-F1
#
_entry.id   AF-A0A3C0IPN1-F1
#
_cell.length_a   1.000
_cell.length_b   1.000
_cell.length_c   1.000
_cell.angle_alpha   90.00
_cell.angle_beta   90.00
_cell.angle_gamma   90.00
#
_symmetry.space_group_name_H-M   'P 1'
#
loop_
_entity.id
_entity.type
_entity.pdbx_description
1 polymer ?
#
loop_
_entity_poly.entity_id
_entity_poly.type
_entity_poly.pdbx_seq_one_letter_code
_entity_poly.pdbx_strand_id
1 'polypeptide(L)'
;MSFNRINTITGWVVCFIACAVYLLTAEAAGSLWDCGEFVSSAFKLQIPHPPGAPMFVLLGRIFIIAFGDDPNTAAHAVNAMSALASGFTILFLFWTITHFGRKIVEGAEKVALTGAQTFSVMGAGIVGALAYTFSDSFWYSAVEGEVYALSSFFTAIVFWAILKWENEADDSGADRWIVFIFFMMGLSIGVHLLNLLTIPAIVMVYYFRKRPTFNYEVVRKYFNYSLFVGGALALLAAMYAGNKEANPERGVPFDGTLAGLVILGVAAAYGLLVFFEKRSKDKSFAGGAYIFFVLGCILTGIVQVGVIQYSIKMAGAFDRVFVNSFGLPFFSGFAFFFIILAIAVWRGLQYSARKNWPYLRLALWCFSFMLIGYSTYLTTMIRSSADPSVDMYNVDNPNSLVGYLSREQYGDFPLLYGQKFTAQPVDYKEDGDKYQKGKDENGKDRYIKTGKDGHYVFLPEDKMVFPRMWDMANEQGHADYYAFFSNIQKIQTKDGREEYERAPNFSDNFKYFIGYQNYFMYIRYFMWNFSGRQNDIQGLFNGGVRDGNWITGIDFIDNMLYGDQSALPDSLKHNKAHNKLYMLPFLLGMVGLFFHFLKRNDDAIVNFLMFFFTGFAIVIYLNQAGYQPRERDYAYVGSFYAFAVWIGLGVMALQAWLSKAVKNATASAGVAFAACMLAVPVLMAQQEWDDHDRSKKVIAGDLARNYLESCEQNAILFTFGDNDTYPLWYAQEVEGVRPDIRVINTSLLGIDWYINQLRYKVNGSDAIDVIFNASQIEGR
;
A
#
# COMPACT_ATOMS: atom_id res chain seq x y z
N MET A 1 16.06 -34.16 -15.95
CA MET A 1 15.96 -33.55 -14.61
C MET A 1 14.50 -33.55 -14.18
N SER A 2 14.19 -33.58 -12.88
CA SER A 2 12.81 -33.44 -12.39
C SER A 2 12.28 -32.01 -12.58
N PHE A 3 10.97 -31.84 -12.77
CA PHE A 3 10.31 -30.54 -12.92
C PHE A 3 10.73 -29.56 -11.81
N ASN A 4 10.68 -30.01 -10.54
CA ASN A 4 11.02 -29.16 -9.39
C ASN A 4 12.45 -28.60 -9.50
N ARG A 5 13.41 -29.40 -9.94
CA ARG A 5 14.81 -28.94 -10.08
C ARG A 5 14.95 -27.90 -11.20
N ILE A 6 14.29 -28.14 -12.35
CA ILE A 6 14.28 -27.19 -13.47
C ILE A 6 13.60 -25.88 -13.04
N ASN A 7 12.46 -25.97 -12.37
CA ASN A 7 11.71 -24.82 -11.88
C ASN A 7 12.51 -23.98 -10.87
N THR A 8 13.20 -24.62 -9.93
CA THR A 8 14.05 -23.92 -8.97
C THR A 8 15.22 -23.22 -9.66
N ILE A 9 15.97 -23.91 -10.52
CA ILE A 9 17.12 -23.32 -11.21
C ILE A 9 16.69 -22.16 -12.12
N THR A 10 15.63 -22.36 -12.90
CA THR A 10 15.11 -21.33 -13.82
C THR A 10 14.66 -20.09 -13.05
N GLY A 11 13.94 -20.27 -11.94
CA GLY A 11 13.54 -19.14 -11.09
C GLY A 11 14.73 -18.34 -10.58
N TRP A 12 15.79 -19.00 -10.10
CA TRP A 12 17.01 -18.33 -9.66
C TRP A 12 17.76 -17.62 -10.78
N VAL A 13 17.76 -18.18 -12.00
CA VAL A 13 18.35 -17.51 -13.18
C VAL A 13 17.56 -16.24 -13.52
N VAL A 14 16.23 -16.29 -13.52
CA VAL A 14 15.38 -15.12 -13.77
C VAL A 14 15.57 -14.07 -12.66
N CYS A 15 15.65 -14.49 -11.40
CA CYS A 15 15.98 -13.62 -10.26
C CYS A 15 17.33 -12.93 -10.45
N PHE A 16 18.37 -13.67 -10.85
CA PHE A 16 19.69 -13.11 -11.11
C PHE A 16 19.67 -12.06 -12.22
N ILE A 17 18.93 -12.32 -13.31
CA ILE A 17 18.74 -11.33 -14.40
C ILE A 17 18.09 -10.07 -13.85
N ALA A 18 16.98 -10.19 -13.10
CA ALA A 18 16.30 -9.03 -12.53
C ALA A 18 17.18 -8.24 -11.54
N CYS A 19 17.88 -8.92 -10.62
CA CYS A 19 18.83 -8.28 -9.72
C CYS A 19 19.93 -7.53 -10.50
N ALA A 20 20.47 -8.14 -11.56
CA ALA A 20 21.51 -7.50 -12.36
C ALA A 20 20.97 -6.24 -13.06
N VAL A 21 19.78 -6.30 -13.66
CA VAL A 21 19.13 -5.14 -14.27
C VAL A 21 18.97 -4.00 -13.27
N TYR A 22 18.38 -4.27 -12.10
CA TYR A 22 18.11 -3.24 -11.10
C TYR A 22 19.39 -2.70 -10.45
N LEU A 23 20.40 -3.53 -10.20
CA LEU A 23 21.68 -3.06 -9.66
C LEU A 23 22.46 -2.22 -10.67
N LEU A 24 22.39 -2.55 -11.96
CA LEU A 24 23.06 -1.77 -13.03
C LEU A 24 22.40 -0.42 -13.28
N THR A 25 21.11 -0.31 -13.00
CA THR A 25 20.30 0.90 -13.22
C THR A 25 19.95 1.65 -11.94
N ALA A 26 20.39 1.14 -10.78
CA ALA A 26 20.21 1.75 -9.47
C ALA A 26 20.73 3.19 -9.45
N GLU A 27 20.04 4.05 -8.69
CA GLU A 27 20.46 5.43 -8.58
C GLU A 27 21.84 5.58 -7.91
N ALA A 28 22.67 6.48 -8.47
CA ALA A 28 24.05 6.70 -8.03
C ALA A 28 24.17 7.42 -6.69
N ALA A 29 23.10 8.02 -6.20
CA ALA A 29 23.07 8.74 -4.92
C ALA A 29 21.68 8.57 -4.29
N GLY A 30 21.35 9.39 -3.29
CA GLY A 30 19.97 9.52 -2.83
C GLY A 30 19.07 10.08 -3.93
N SER A 31 17.85 9.56 -4.03
CA SER A 31 16.75 10.11 -4.84
C SER A 31 16.15 11.36 -4.19
N LEU A 32 15.30 12.06 -4.94
CA LEU A 32 14.35 13.03 -4.36
C LEU A 32 13.28 12.30 -3.52
N TRP A 33 12.33 13.04 -2.96
CA TRP A 33 11.24 12.50 -2.15
C TRP A 33 11.75 11.78 -0.88
N ASP A 34 11.07 10.73 -0.43
CA ASP A 34 11.29 10.07 0.86
C ASP A 34 12.66 9.38 0.98
N CYS A 35 13.38 9.16 -0.12
CA CYS A 35 14.65 8.43 -0.09
C CYS A 35 15.70 9.08 0.82
N GLY A 36 15.81 10.42 0.83
CA GLY A 36 16.76 11.11 1.72
C GLY A 36 16.46 10.86 3.20
N GLU A 37 15.17 10.84 3.57
CA GLU A 37 14.71 10.55 4.93
C GLU A 37 14.93 9.08 5.28
N PHE A 38 14.58 8.14 4.40
CA PHE A 38 14.74 6.72 4.65
C PHE A 38 16.20 6.30 4.76
N VAL A 39 17.09 6.82 3.91
CA VAL A 39 18.52 6.51 3.98
C VAL A 39 19.15 7.14 5.22
N SER A 40 18.81 8.39 5.55
CA SER A 40 19.30 9.01 6.80
C SER A 40 18.78 8.29 8.05
N SER A 41 17.52 7.84 8.02
CA SER A 41 16.92 7.03 9.08
C SER A 41 17.61 5.67 9.20
N ALA A 42 17.89 4.99 8.10
CA ALA A 42 18.66 3.74 8.10
C ALA A 42 20.08 3.93 8.61
N PHE A 43 20.75 5.04 8.24
CA PHE A 43 22.13 5.32 8.64
C PHE A 43 22.26 5.52 10.16
N LYS A 44 21.36 6.29 10.79
CA LYS A 44 21.44 6.61 12.24
C LYS A 44 20.40 5.90 13.12
N LEU A 45 19.62 4.98 12.55
CA LEU A 45 18.45 4.36 13.18
C LEU A 45 17.48 5.43 13.71
N GLN A 46 17.06 6.33 12.84
CA GLN A 46 16.15 7.44 13.13
C GLN A 46 14.70 7.11 12.74
N ILE A 47 13.77 8.04 12.98
CA ILE A 47 12.33 7.80 12.83
C ILE A 47 11.77 8.56 11.62
N PRO A 48 11.42 7.85 10.53
CA PRO A 48 10.84 8.47 9.33
C PRO A 48 9.37 8.84 9.54
N HIS A 49 8.75 9.43 8.52
CA HIS A 49 7.36 9.88 8.59
C HIS A 49 6.33 8.78 8.89
N PRO A 50 5.20 9.10 9.56
CA PRO A 50 4.16 8.13 9.91
C PRO A 50 3.51 7.44 8.69
N PRO A 51 3.23 6.13 8.76
CA PRO A 51 3.27 5.28 9.95
C PRO A 51 4.64 4.66 10.23
N GLY A 52 5.70 5.13 9.56
CA GLY A 52 7.05 4.64 9.70
C GLY A 52 7.36 3.39 8.91
N ALA A 53 8.63 3.00 8.96
CA ALA A 53 9.11 1.77 8.34
C ALA A 53 10.27 1.14 9.14
N PRO A 54 10.07 0.77 10.43
CA PRO A 54 11.16 0.27 11.28
C PRO A 54 11.86 -0.97 10.71
N MET A 55 11.13 -1.88 10.07
CA MET A 55 11.73 -3.04 9.42
C MET A 55 12.58 -2.64 8.21
N PHE A 56 12.14 -1.64 7.43
CA PHE A 56 12.95 -1.07 6.34
C PHE A 56 14.23 -0.45 6.89
N VAL A 57 14.12 0.39 7.93
CA VAL A 57 15.26 1.07 8.58
C VAL A 57 16.28 0.07 9.13
N LEU A 58 15.83 -1.00 9.79
CA LEU A 58 16.70 -2.05 10.32
C LEU A 58 17.44 -2.81 9.21
N LEU A 59 16.75 -3.19 8.14
CA LEU A 59 17.39 -3.84 6.99
C LEU A 59 18.36 -2.89 6.28
N GLY A 60 17.96 -1.63 6.08
CA GLY A 60 18.82 -0.60 5.51
C GLY A 60 20.11 -0.42 6.31
N ARG A 61 20.04 -0.37 7.65
CA ARG A 61 21.22 -0.32 8.52
C ARG A 61 22.14 -1.53 8.33
N ILE A 62 21.59 -2.74 8.20
CA ILE A 62 22.38 -3.96 7.95
C ILE A 62 23.12 -3.85 6.62
N PHE A 63 22.46 -3.36 5.56
CA PHE A 63 23.09 -3.16 4.26
C PHE A 63 24.18 -2.10 4.29
N ILE A 64 23.93 -0.97 4.96
CA ILE A 64 24.92 0.11 5.15
C ILE A 64 26.18 -0.45 5.84
N ILE A 65 26.02 -1.24 6.91
CA ILE A 65 27.15 -1.89 7.59
C ILE A 65 27.88 -2.87 6.65
N ALA A 66 27.14 -3.66 5.88
CA ALA A 66 27.73 -4.59 4.92
C ALA A 66 28.51 -3.88 3.78
N PHE A 67 28.21 -2.62 3.51
CA PHE A 67 28.87 -1.75 2.54
C PHE A 67 29.95 -0.85 3.17
N GLY A 68 30.37 -1.15 4.40
CA GLY A 68 31.50 -0.51 5.07
C GLY A 68 31.13 0.52 6.14
N ASP A 69 29.84 0.74 6.41
CA ASP A 69 29.35 1.77 7.35
C ASP A 69 29.88 3.18 7.03
N ASP A 70 29.95 3.51 5.73
CA ASP A 70 30.52 4.75 5.20
C ASP A 70 29.43 5.66 4.61
N PRO A 71 29.44 6.98 4.89
CA PRO A 71 28.51 7.94 4.29
C PRO A 71 28.40 7.88 2.77
N ASN A 72 29.52 7.69 2.07
CA ASN A 72 29.59 7.68 0.60
C ASN A 72 28.95 6.42 0.00
N THR A 73 28.85 5.34 0.77
CA THR A 73 28.25 4.07 0.32
C THR A 73 26.83 3.87 0.86
N ALA A 74 26.36 4.72 1.77
CA ALA A 74 25.09 4.53 2.47
C ALA A 74 23.88 4.50 1.52
N ALA A 75 23.74 5.48 0.62
CA ALA A 75 22.64 5.51 -0.35
C ALA A 75 22.70 4.30 -1.30
N HIS A 76 23.90 3.98 -1.82
CA HIS A 76 24.13 2.81 -2.66
C HIS A 76 23.73 1.50 -1.96
N ALA A 77 24.01 1.36 -0.67
CA ALA A 77 23.68 0.17 0.09
C ALA A 77 22.16 -0.03 0.21
N VAL A 78 21.42 1.05 0.45
CA VAL A 78 19.94 1.02 0.54
C VAL A 78 19.32 0.82 -0.85
N ASN A 79 19.83 1.47 -1.89
CA ASN A 79 19.40 1.25 -3.27
C ASN A 79 19.64 -0.21 -3.70
N ALA A 80 20.79 -0.79 -3.32
CA ALA A 80 21.10 -2.21 -3.56
C ALA A 80 20.15 -3.15 -2.81
N MET A 81 19.76 -2.81 -1.58
CA MET A 81 18.73 -3.54 -0.83
C MET A 81 17.39 -3.56 -1.60
N SER A 82 16.93 -2.40 -2.08
CA SER A 82 15.71 -2.29 -2.90
C SER A 82 15.82 -3.13 -4.18
N ALA A 83 16.93 -3.01 -4.92
CA ALA A 83 17.17 -3.75 -6.15
C ALA A 83 17.12 -5.27 -5.93
N LEU A 84 17.75 -5.76 -4.86
CA LEU A 84 17.72 -7.18 -4.52
C LEU A 84 16.32 -7.64 -4.08
N ALA A 85 15.62 -6.87 -3.22
CA ALA A 85 14.26 -7.18 -2.82
C ALA A 85 13.31 -7.27 -4.03
N SER A 86 13.46 -6.37 -5.00
CA SER A 86 12.73 -6.40 -6.26
C SER A 86 13.10 -7.61 -7.12
N GLY A 87 14.38 -8.01 -7.20
CA GLY A 87 14.77 -9.25 -7.88
C GLY A 87 14.16 -10.50 -7.24
N PHE A 88 14.09 -10.56 -5.90
CA PHE A 88 13.38 -11.63 -5.19
C PHE A 88 11.86 -11.58 -5.41
N THR A 89 11.26 -10.40 -5.62
CA THR A 89 9.87 -10.28 -6.05
C THR A 89 9.66 -11.02 -7.38
N ILE A 90 10.57 -10.84 -8.34
CA ILE A 90 10.53 -11.54 -9.63
C ILE A 90 10.67 -13.07 -9.46
N LEU A 91 11.51 -13.54 -8.52
CA LEU A 91 11.62 -14.97 -8.20
C LEU A 91 10.28 -15.57 -7.77
N PHE A 92 9.58 -14.91 -6.84
CA PHE A 92 8.30 -15.38 -6.34
C PHE A 92 7.17 -15.21 -7.36
N LEU A 93 7.23 -14.19 -8.23
CA LEU A 93 6.36 -14.08 -9.39
C LEU A 93 6.55 -15.27 -10.34
N PHE A 94 7.79 -15.59 -10.70
CA PHE A 94 8.10 -16.74 -11.54
C PHE A 94 7.53 -18.04 -10.94
N TRP A 95 7.69 -18.27 -9.64
CA TRP A 95 7.13 -19.45 -8.99
C TRP A 95 5.59 -19.42 -8.86
N THR A 96 4.99 -18.23 -8.78
CA THR A 96 3.53 -18.06 -8.83
C THR A 96 2.99 -18.44 -10.21
N ILE A 97 3.61 -17.95 -11.28
CA ILE A 97 3.20 -18.24 -12.66
C ILE A 97 3.35 -19.72 -12.98
N THR A 98 4.50 -20.30 -12.62
CA THR A 98 4.78 -21.71 -12.87
C THR A 98 3.89 -22.63 -12.02
N HIS A 99 3.45 -22.20 -10.83
CA HIS A 99 2.43 -22.91 -10.05
C HIS A 99 1.10 -22.99 -10.80
N PHE A 100 0.55 -21.85 -11.25
CA PHE A 100 -0.70 -21.84 -12.00
C PHE A 100 -0.57 -22.56 -13.35
N GLY A 101 0.51 -22.32 -14.09
CA GLY A 101 0.79 -22.99 -15.36
C GLY A 101 0.87 -24.51 -15.19
N ARG A 102 1.51 -24.99 -14.13
CA ARG A 102 1.56 -26.41 -13.80
C ARG A 102 0.17 -26.98 -13.52
N LYS A 103 -0.66 -26.33 -12.70
CA LYS A 103 -2.04 -26.78 -12.39
C LYS A 103 -2.96 -26.82 -13.61
N ILE A 104 -2.76 -25.93 -14.58
CA ILE A 104 -3.47 -25.94 -15.87
C ILE A 104 -3.12 -27.21 -16.68
N VAL A 105 -1.87 -27.66 -16.61
CA VAL A 105 -1.38 -28.78 -17.42
C VAL A 105 -1.54 -30.14 -16.74
N GLU A 106 -1.33 -30.23 -15.42
CA GLU A 106 -1.44 -31.48 -14.66
C GLU A 106 -2.90 -31.98 -14.57
N GLY A 107 -3.90 -31.11 -14.68
CA GLY A 107 -5.29 -31.54 -14.53
C GLY A 107 -5.60 -32.01 -13.09
N ALA A 108 -6.49 -32.99 -12.93
CA ALA A 108 -6.91 -33.49 -11.61
C ALA A 108 -5.98 -34.58 -11.03
N GLU A 109 -5.19 -35.25 -11.87
CA GLU A 109 -4.27 -36.31 -11.47
C GLU A 109 -2.83 -35.78 -11.48
N LYS A 110 -2.07 -35.97 -10.39
CA LYS A 110 -0.66 -35.55 -10.29
C LYS A 110 0.25 -36.43 -11.16
N VAL A 111 0.12 -36.35 -12.48
CA VAL A 111 0.94 -37.07 -13.45
C VAL A 111 2.21 -36.28 -13.76
N ALA A 112 3.33 -36.96 -13.98
CA ALA A 112 4.59 -36.33 -14.36
C ALA A 112 4.43 -35.55 -15.69
N LEU A 113 4.83 -34.27 -15.69
CA LEU A 113 4.78 -33.44 -16.90
C LEU A 113 5.75 -33.97 -17.96
N THR A 114 5.31 -33.96 -19.22
CA THR A 114 6.18 -34.19 -20.38
C THR A 114 7.22 -33.07 -20.52
N GLY A 115 8.27 -33.31 -21.31
CA GLY A 115 9.30 -32.30 -21.58
C GLY A 115 8.73 -31.02 -22.22
N ALA A 116 7.82 -31.16 -23.18
CA ALA A 116 7.15 -30.02 -23.83
C ALA A 116 6.25 -29.22 -22.87
N GLN A 117 5.54 -29.92 -21.98
CA GLN A 117 4.73 -29.30 -20.92
C GLN A 117 5.60 -28.57 -19.89
N THR A 118 6.72 -29.18 -19.49
CA THR A 118 7.69 -28.52 -18.61
C THR A 118 8.23 -27.25 -19.26
N PHE A 119 8.63 -27.32 -20.53
CA PHE A 119 9.11 -26.16 -21.28
C PHE A 119 8.05 -25.06 -21.40
N SER A 120 6.80 -25.43 -21.68
CA SER A 120 5.64 -24.51 -21.71
C SER A 120 5.50 -23.72 -20.42
N VAL A 121 5.49 -24.42 -19.28
CA VAL A 121 5.34 -23.80 -17.96
C VAL A 121 6.54 -22.90 -17.63
N MET A 122 7.77 -23.33 -17.95
CA MET A 122 8.96 -22.49 -17.76
C MET A 122 8.91 -21.24 -18.65
N GLY A 123 8.51 -21.38 -19.91
CA GLY A 123 8.38 -20.27 -20.85
C GLY A 123 7.34 -19.23 -20.40
N ALA A 124 6.19 -19.70 -19.88
CA ALA A 124 5.20 -18.85 -19.25
C ALA A 124 5.77 -18.07 -18.06
N GLY A 125 6.48 -18.78 -17.16
CA GLY A 125 7.14 -18.18 -16.01
C GLY A 125 8.17 -17.11 -16.40
N ILE A 126 9.07 -17.43 -17.35
CA ILE A 126 10.13 -16.51 -17.80
C ILE A 126 9.52 -15.25 -18.42
N VAL A 127 8.58 -15.40 -19.37
CA VAL A 127 8.00 -14.26 -20.08
C VAL A 127 7.21 -13.37 -19.14
N GLY A 128 6.33 -13.92 -18.30
CA GLY A 128 5.54 -13.11 -17.38
C GLY A 128 6.39 -12.43 -16.31
N ALA A 129 7.40 -13.13 -15.75
CA ALA A 129 8.27 -12.56 -14.73
C ALA A 129 9.17 -11.45 -15.29
N LEU A 130 9.76 -11.64 -16.48
CA LEU A 130 10.58 -10.62 -17.12
C LEU A 130 9.75 -9.46 -17.69
N ALA A 131 8.50 -9.68 -18.11
CA ALA A 131 7.61 -8.59 -18.47
C ALA A 131 7.36 -7.65 -17.29
N TYR A 132 7.21 -8.20 -16.07
CA TYR A 132 7.12 -7.38 -14.86
C TYR A 132 8.46 -6.75 -14.48
N THR A 133 9.59 -7.43 -14.73
CA THR A 133 10.93 -6.87 -14.51
C THR A 133 11.14 -5.55 -15.25
N PHE A 134 10.64 -5.46 -16.47
CA PHE A 134 10.78 -4.29 -17.34
C PHE A 134 9.52 -3.42 -17.39
N SER A 135 8.65 -3.50 -16.38
CA SER A 135 7.47 -2.63 -16.30
C SER A 135 7.82 -1.31 -15.60
N ASP A 136 7.42 -0.18 -16.20
CA ASP A 136 7.74 1.19 -15.81
C ASP A 136 7.66 1.42 -14.28
N SER A 137 6.46 1.29 -13.72
CA SER A 137 6.24 1.61 -12.30
C SER A 137 6.99 0.70 -11.33
N PHE A 138 7.16 -0.59 -11.67
CA PHE A 138 7.88 -1.51 -10.79
C PHE A 138 9.40 -1.30 -10.87
N TRP A 139 9.93 -1.06 -12.07
CA TRP A 139 11.35 -0.80 -12.26
C TRP A 139 11.74 0.51 -11.59
N TYR A 140 10.95 1.57 -11.73
CA TYR A 140 11.20 2.85 -11.07
C TYR A 140 11.41 2.71 -9.55
N SER A 141 10.52 1.99 -8.87
CA SER A 141 10.65 1.71 -7.43
C SER A 141 11.76 0.70 -7.08
N ALA A 142 12.23 -0.10 -8.04
CA ALA A 142 13.28 -1.09 -7.79
C ALA A 142 14.69 -0.48 -7.71
N VAL A 143 14.89 0.73 -8.24
CA VAL A 143 16.20 1.38 -8.39
C VAL A 143 16.47 2.50 -7.37
N GLU A 144 15.56 2.72 -6.41
CA GLU A 144 15.69 3.72 -5.35
C GLU A 144 15.39 3.17 -3.95
N GLY A 145 15.97 3.83 -2.94
CA GLY A 145 15.87 3.46 -1.53
C GLY A 145 14.55 3.85 -0.88
N GLU A 146 13.42 3.32 -1.38
CA GLU A 146 12.07 3.55 -0.87
C GLU A 146 11.37 2.24 -0.46
N VAL A 147 10.32 2.33 0.36
CA VAL A 147 9.65 1.16 0.99
C VAL A 147 8.96 0.22 0.00
N TYR A 148 8.66 0.67 -1.23
CA TYR A 148 7.81 -0.07 -2.18
C TYR A 148 8.47 -1.33 -2.75
N ALA A 149 9.81 -1.36 -2.89
CA ALA A 149 10.54 -2.55 -3.30
C ALA A 149 10.37 -3.70 -2.28
N LEU A 150 10.58 -3.40 -0.99
CA LEU A 150 10.38 -4.37 0.08
C LEU A 150 8.90 -4.73 0.25
N SER A 151 7.97 -3.77 0.12
CA SER A 151 6.53 -4.04 0.15
C SER A 151 6.11 -5.05 -0.93
N SER A 152 6.65 -4.90 -2.15
CA SER A 152 6.41 -5.83 -3.26
C SER A 152 6.98 -7.22 -2.98
N PHE A 153 8.17 -7.29 -2.39
CA PHE A 153 8.79 -8.55 -1.96
C PHE A 153 7.92 -9.30 -0.94
N PHE A 154 7.47 -8.60 0.11
CA PHE A 154 6.60 -9.19 1.14
C PHE A 154 5.27 -9.67 0.56
N THR A 155 4.69 -8.90 -0.36
CA THR A 155 3.47 -9.27 -1.09
C THR A 155 3.68 -10.56 -1.90
N ALA A 156 4.78 -10.63 -2.66
CA ALA A 156 5.08 -11.77 -3.52
C ALA A 156 5.41 -13.04 -2.73
N ILE A 157 6.21 -12.95 -1.66
CA ILE A 157 6.55 -14.13 -0.84
C ILE A 157 5.33 -14.66 -0.07
N VAL A 158 4.47 -13.78 0.45
CA VAL A 158 3.24 -14.16 1.13
C VAL A 158 2.26 -14.86 0.17
N PHE A 159 2.07 -14.29 -1.03
CA PHE A 159 1.20 -14.90 -2.02
C PHE A 159 1.77 -16.23 -2.54
N TRP A 160 3.07 -16.30 -2.82
CA TRP A 160 3.71 -17.56 -3.16
C TRP A 160 3.62 -18.59 -2.03
N ALA A 161 3.76 -18.19 -0.77
CA ALA A 161 3.70 -19.09 0.38
C ALA A 161 2.33 -19.77 0.53
N ILE A 162 1.22 -19.10 0.17
CA ILE A 162 -0.10 -19.76 0.20
C ILE A 162 -0.25 -20.78 -0.95
N LEU A 163 0.35 -20.53 -2.10
CA LEU A 163 0.41 -21.50 -3.20
C LEU A 163 1.31 -22.69 -2.84
N LYS A 164 2.39 -22.43 -2.09
CA LYS A 164 3.25 -23.47 -1.52
C LYS A 164 2.49 -24.31 -0.48
N TRP A 165 1.72 -23.67 0.40
CA TRP A 165 0.79 -24.36 1.30
C TRP A 165 -0.21 -25.21 0.51
N GLU A 166 -0.79 -24.69 -0.58
CA GLU A 166 -1.79 -25.40 -1.38
C GLU A 166 -1.26 -26.77 -1.89
N ASN A 167 0.00 -26.77 -2.34
CA ASN A 167 0.70 -27.97 -2.83
C ASN A 167 0.93 -29.02 -1.73
N GLU A 168 1.23 -28.57 -0.51
CA GLU A 168 1.54 -29.39 0.66
C GLU A 168 0.32 -29.59 1.58
N ALA A 169 -0.87 -29.10 1.23
CA ALA A 169 -2.00 -28.97 2.17
C ALA A 169 -2.50 -30.28 2.81
N ASP A 170 -2.14 -31.43 2.24
CA ASP A 170 -2.49 -32.75 2.77
C ASP A 170 -1.32 -33.42 3.53
N ASP A 171 -0.14 -32.79 3.52
CA ASP A 171 1.05 -33.26 4.22
C ASP A 171 1.01 -32.85 5.70
N SER A 172 1.62 -33.67 6.56
CA SER A 172 1.75 -33.34 7.98
C SER A 172 2.60 -32.08 8.15
N GLY A 173 2.08 -31.10 8.89
CA GLY A 173 2.77 -29.84 9.18
C GLY A 173 2.61 -28.75 8.12
N ALA A 174 1.74 -28.93 7.12
CA ALA A 174 1.46 -27.92 6.08
C ALA A 174 1.12 -26.53 6.66
N ASP A 175 0.36 -26.50 7.75
CA ASP A 175 -0.09 -25.27 8.44
C ASP A 175 1.05 -24.32 8.86
N ARG A 176 2.30 -24.79 8.93
CA ARG A 176 3.48 -23.94 9.14
C ARG A 176 3.59 -22.81 8.12
N TRP A 177 3.13 -23.04 6.88
CA TRP A 177 3.12 -22.03 5.84
C TRP A 177 2.12 -20.92 6.12
N ILE A 178 0.97 -21.23 6.72
CA ILE A 178 0.00 -20.22 7.14
C ILE A 178 0.58 -19.40 8.29
N VAL A 179 1.22 -20.05 9.28
CA VAL A 179 1.92 -19.33 10.36
C VAL A 179 3.03 -18.43 9.81
N PHE A 180 3.81 -18.93 8.84
CA PHE A 180 4.84 -18.15 8.14
C PHE A 180 4.25 -16.94 7.40
N ILE A 181 3.11 -17.09 6.72
CA ILE A 181 2.42 -15.98 6.06
C ILE A 181 2.11 -14.87 7.06
N PHE A 182 1.52 -15.21 8.21
CA PHE A 182 1.17 -14.21 9.23
C PHE A 182 2.42 -13.59 9.89
N PHE A 183 3.51 -14.33 10.04
CA PHE A 183 4.80 -13.78 10.44
C PHE A 183 5.32 -12.74 9.44
N MET A 184 5.31 -13.08 8.15
CA MET A 184 5.75 -12.19 7.07
C MET A 184 4.84 -10.97 6.92
N MET A 185 3.53 -11.12 7.12
CA MET A 185 2.59 -9.98 7.21
C MET A 185 2.94 -9.08 8.40
N GLY A 186 3.25 -9.67 9.56
CA GLY A 186 3.74 -8.94 10.74
C GLY A 186 4.96 -8.08 10.45
N LEU A 187 5.99 -8.66 9.82
CA LEU A 187 7.20 -7.93 9.41
C LEU A 187 6.90 -6.85 8.35
N SER A 188 6.02 -7.18 7.40
CA SER A 188 5.61 -6.25 6.35
C SER A 188 4.96 -4.99 6.89
N ILE A 189 4.25 -5.04 8.03
CA ILE A 189 3.67 -3.84 8.65
C ILE A 189 4.77 -2.85 9.08
N GLY A 190 5.96 -3.35 9.41
CA GLY A 190 7.16 -2.53 9.66
C GLY A 190 7.82 -1.99 8.37
N VAL A 191 7.24 -2.24 7.20
CA VAL A 191 7.67 -1.68 5.90
C VAL A 191 6.53 -0.87 5.29
N HIS A 192 5.40 -1.51 5.02
CA HIS A 192 4.20 -0.91 4.42
C HIS A 192 2.95 -1.80 4.61
N LEU A 193 1.77 -1.20 4.71
CA LEU A 193 0.49 -1.90 4.97
C LEU A 193 -0.12 -2.61 3.75
N LEU A 194 0.43 -2.44 2.55
CA LEU A 194 -0.18 -2.92 1.29
C LEU A 194 -0.30 -4.44 1.22
N ASN A 195 0.60 -5.16 1.90
CA ASN A 195 0.57 -6.63 1.93
C ASN A 195 -0.73 -7.19 2.55
N LEU A 196 -1.43 -6.42 3.40
CA LEU A 196 -2.71 -6.84 3.99
C LEU A 196 -3.79 -7.06 2.91
N LEU A 197 -3.67 -6.40 1.76
CA LEU A 197 -4.59 -6.52 0.63
C LEU A 197 -4.55 -7.90 -0.05
N THR A 198 -3.56 -8.75 0.30
CA THR A 198 -3.47 -10.14 -0.18
C THR A 198 -4.38 -11.10 0.58
N ILE A 199 -4.85 -10.73 1.79
CA ILE A 199 -5.65 -11.60 2.67
C ILE A 199 -6.89 -12.18 1.97
N PRO A 200 -7.71 -11.41 1.22
CA PRO A 200 -8.87 -11.96 0.52
C PRO A 200 -8.48 -13.07 -0.48
N ALA A 201 -7.39 -12.89 -1.22
CA ALA A 201 -6.91 -13.90 -2.18
C ALA A 201 -6.38 -15.16 -1.46
N ILE A 202 -5.63 -14.99 -0.36
CA ILE A 202 -5.11 -16.09 0.47
C ILE A 202 -6.24 -16.94 1.06
N VAL A 203 -7.28 -16.28 1.59
CA VAL A 203 -8.47 -16.98 2.12
C VAL A 203 -9.16 -17.77 1.01
N MET A 204 -9.18 -17.26 -0.22
CA MET A 204 -9.76 -17.98 -1.35
C MET A 204 -8.94 -19.18 -1.80
N VAL A 205 -7.60 -19.12 -1.79
CA VAL A 205 -6.75 -20.31 -2.01
C VAL A 205 -7.05 -21.37 -0.95
N TYR A 206 -7.11 -20.96 0.33
CA TYR A 206 -7.44 -21.86 1.43
C TYR A 206 -8.82 -22.51 1.25
N TYR A 207 -9.82 -21.70 0.91
CA TYR A 207 -11.18 -22.15 0.69
C TYR A 207 -11.26 -23.15 -0.46
N PHE A 208 -10.76 -22.80 -1.66
CA PHE A 208 -10.84 -23.70 -2.81
C PHE A 208 -10.11 -25.02 -2.57
N ARG A 209 -8.96 -24.98 -1.88
CA ARG A 209 -8.19 -26.19 -1.57
C ARG A 209 -8.89 -27.12 -0.57
N LYS A 210 -9.50 -26.56 0.48
CA LYS A 210 -10.19 -27.31 1.55
C LYS A 210 -11.71 -27.39 1.37
N ARG A 211 -12.25 -26.89 0.26
CA ARG A 211 -13.68 -26.91 -0.08
C ARG A 211 -14.38 -28.24 0.19
N PRO A 212 -13.81 -29.41 -0.18
CA PRO A 212 -14.48 -30.69 0.06
C PRO A 212 -14.69 -31.04 1.54
N THR A 213 -13.92 -30.41 2.45
CA THR A 213 -14.00 -30.64 3.89
C THR A 213 -15.06 -29.80 4.59
N PHE A 214 -15.58 -28.75 3.93
CA PHE A 214 -16.58 -27.87 4.51
C PHE A 214 -17.99 -28.37 4.24
N ASN A 215 -18.82 -28.41 5.29
CA ASN A 215 -20.25 -28.55 5.13
C ASN A 215 -20.87 -27.20 4.78
N TYR A 216 -21.23 -27.01 3.51
CA TYR A 216 -21.77 -25.75 2.99
C TYR A 216 -23.01 -25.27 3.74
N GLU A 217 -23.96 -26.16 4.06
CA GLU A 217 -25.20 -25.78 4.76
C GLU A 217 -24.90 -25.23 6.17
N VAL A 218 -23.91 -25.81 6.86
CA VAL A 218 -23.47 -25.33 8.17
C VAL A 218 -22.77 -23.97 8.04
N VAL A 219 -21.87 -23.82 7.08
CA VAL A 219 -21.18 -22.55 6.81
C VAL A 219 -22.18 -21.44 6.49
N ARG A 220 -23.13 -21.71 5.59
CA ARG A 220 -24.21 -20.79 5.22
C ARG A 220 -25.08 -20.41 6.41
N LYS A 221 -25.46 -21.37 7.25
CA LYS A 221 -26.24 -21.13 8.47
C LYS A 221 -25.52 -20.15 9.40
N TYR A 222 -24.27 -20.40 9.73
CA TYR A 222 -23.50 -19.52 10.62
C TYR A 222 -23.17 -18.17 9.98
N PHE A 223 -22.90 -18.14 8.68
CA PHE A 223 -22.75 -16.88 7.95
C PHE A 223 -24.00 -16.00 8.08
N ASN A 224 -25.19 -16.58 7.87
CA ASN A 224 -26.44 -15.84 8.04
C ASN A 224 -26.64 -15.35 9.49
N TYR A 225 -26.37 -16.19 10.49
CA TYR A 225 -26.42 -15.74 11.89
C TYR A 225 -25.48 -14.58 12.15
N SER A 226 -24.21 -14.69 11.74
CA SER A 226 -23.22 -13.62 11.89
C SER A 226 -23.63 -12.36 11.13
N LEU A 227 -24.20 -12.50 9.93
CA LEU A 227 -24.65 -11.38 9.11
C LEU A 227 -25.82 -10.63 9.77
N PHE A 228 -26.84 -11.34 10.25
CA PHE A 228 -28.02 -10.68 10.86
C PHE A 228 -27.73 -10.17 12.27
N VAL A 229 -27.01 -10.93 13.11
CA VAL A 229 -26.63 -10.48 14.46
C VAL A 229 -25.63 -9.35 14.38
N GLY A 230 -24.58 -9.50 13.57
CA GLY A 230 -23.59 -8.45 13.32
C GLY A 230 -24.22 -7.21 12.69
N GLY A 231 -25.15 -7.39 11.75
CA GLY A 231 -25.93 -6.32 11.16
C GLY A 231 -26.79 -5.56 12.16
N ALA A 232 -27.46 -6.27 13.09
CA ALA A 232 -28.23 -5.64 14.16
C ALA A 232 -27.33 -4.83 15.12
N LEU A 233 -26.17 -5.37 15.49
CA LEU A 233 -25.19 -4.66 16.33
C LEU A 233 -24.63 -3.42 15.61
N ALA A 234 -24.30 -3.54 14.32
CA ALA A 234 -23.83 -2.44 13.50
C ALA A 234 -24.91 -1.36 13.33
N LEU A 235 -26.18 -1.76 13.23
CA LEU A 235 -27.31 -0.82 13.15
C LEU A 235 -27.44 -0.01 14.44
N LEU A 236 -27.38 -0.67 15.60
CA LEU A 236 -27.39 0.00 16.90
C LEU A 236 -26.20 0.95 17.05
N ALA A 237 -25.01 0.53 16.64
CA ALA A 237 -23.82 1.37 16.65
C ALA A 237 -23.95 2.60 15.74
N ALA A 238 -24.49 2.42 14.53
CA ALA A 238 -24.73 3.51 13.59
C ALA A 238 -25.79 4.51 14.09
N MET A 239 -26.87 4.01 14.71
CA MET A 239 -27.87 4.86 15.36
C MET A 239 -27.29 5.62 16.55
N TYR A 240 -26.46 4.96 17.36
CA TYR A 240 -25.76 5.60 18.47
C TYR A 240 -24.82 6.71 17.97
N ALA A 241 -24.05 6.46 16.90
CA ALA A 241 -23.17 7.46 16.30
C ALA A 241 -23.96 8.68 15.77
N GLY A 242 -25.03 8.46 15.00
CA GLY A 242 -25.88 9.55 14.50
C GLY A 242 -26.54 10.36 15.62
N ASN A 243 -26.91 9.71 16.72
CA ASN A 243 -27.45 10.40 17.89
C ASN A 243 -26.36 11.15 18.68
N LYS A 244 -25.12 10.61 18.74
CA LYS A 244 -23.97 11.29 19.32
C LYS A 244 -23.63 12.55 18.54
N GLU A 245 -23.82 12.59 17.22
CA GLU A 245 -23.58 13.77 16.36
C GLU A 245 -24.68 14.84 16.43
N ALA A 246 -25.94 14.46 16.67
CA ALA A 246 -27.04 15.40 16.77
C ALA A 246 -26.81 16.50 17.84
N ASN A 247 -27.23 17.72 17.54
CA ASN A 247 -27.13 18.86 18.43
C ASN A 247 -28.26 19.88 18.13
N PRO A 248 -29.41 19.80 18.84
CA PRO A 248 -30.54 20.70 18.61
C PRO A 248 -30.22 22.18 18.81
N GLU A 249 -29.30 22.52 19.72
CA GLU A 249 -28.91 23.91 20.01
C GLU A 249 -28.13 24.54 18.85
N ARG A 250 -27.38 23.72 18.10
CA ARG A 250 -26.64 24.12 16.90
C ARG A 250 -27.39 23.83 15.59
N GLY A 251 -28.64 23.37 15.67
CA GLY A 251 -29.45 23.04 14.50
C GLY A 251 -29.03 21.78 13.76
N VAL A 252 -28.25 20.89 14.37
CA VAL A 252 -27.79 19.62 13.78
C VAL A 252 -28.82 18.52 14.08
N PRO A 253 -29.59 18.03 13.09
CA PRO A 253 -30.58 16.97 13.31
C PRO A 253 -29.92 15.59 13.41
N PHE A 254 -30.69 14.60 13.86
CA PHE A 254 -30.27 13.19 13.82
C PHE A 254 -30.07 12.72 12.36
N ASP A 255 -28.90 12.15 12.07
CA ASP A 255 -28.57 11.57 10.77
C ASP A 255 -28.71 10.04 10.78
N GLY A 256 -29.79 9.54 10.18
CA GLY A 256 -30.06 8.11 10.06
C GLY A 256 -29.36 7.41 8.88
N THR A 257 -28.55 8.12 8.09
CA THR A 257 -28.04 7.59 6.81
C THR A 257 -27.16 6.36 6.99
N LEU A 258 -26.21 6.38 7.94
CA LEU A 258 -25.36 5.23 8.24
C LEU A 258 -26.18 4.01 8.69
N ALA A 259 -27.22 4.22 9.52
CA ALA A 259 -28.13 3.15 9.94
C ALA A 259 -28.88 2.54 8.73
N GLY A 260 -29.35 3.37 7.81
CA GLY A 260 -29.94 2.93 6.54
C GLY A 260 -28.95 2.13 5.68
N LEU A 261 -27.71 2.58 5.57
CA LEU A 261 -26.66 1.88 4.83
C LEU A 261 -26.31 0.52 5.44
N VAL A 262 -26.32 0.37 6.77
CA VAL A 262 -26.14 -0.94 7.42
C VAL A 262 -27.25 -1.90 7.01
N ILE A 263 -28.52 -1.46 7.03
CA ILE A 263 -29.67 -2.29 6.62
C ILE A 263 -29.53 -2.71 5.15
N LEU A 264 -29.20 -1.75 4.27
CA LEU A 264 -28.97 -2.02 2.86
C LEU A 264 -27.78 -2.96 2.63
N GLY A 265 -26.70 -2.79 3.39
CA GLY A 265 -25.52 -3.65 3.34
C GLY A 265 -25.83 -5.10 3.73
N VAL A 266 -26.59 -5.31 4.79
CA VAL A 266 -27.07 -6.64 5.21
C VAL A 266 -27.97 -7.26 4.15
N ALA A 267 -28.92 -6.49 3.62
CA ALA A 267 -29.83 -6.95 2.58
C ALA A 267 -29.09 -7.30 1.28
N ALA A 268 -28.14 -6.45 0.85
CA ALA A 268 -27.30 -6.68 -0.31
C ALA A 268 -26.41 -7.91 -0.11
N ALA A 269 -25.79 -8.07 1.06
CA ALA A 269 -24.92 -9.19 1.35
C ALA A 269 -25.66 -10.53 1.31
N TYR A 270 -26.88 -10.59 1.86
CA TYR A 270 -27.74 -11.76 1.78
C TYR A 270 -28.28 -11.98 0.36
N GLY A 271 -28.70 -10.91 -0.31
CA GLY A 271 -29.21 -10.94 -1.68
C GLY A 271 -28.19 -11.47 -2.68
N LEU A 272 -26.92 -11.03 -2.58
CA LEU A 272 -25.80 -11.51 -3.39
C LEU A 272 -25.52 -12.99 -3.14
N LEU A 273 -25.54 -13.45 -1.89
CA LEU A 273 -25.41 -14.88 -1.58
C LEU A 273 -26.48 -15.69 -2.32
N VAL A 274 -27.76 -15.31 -2.17
CA VAL A 274 -28.89 -16.00 -2.82
C VAL A 274 -28.78 -15.93 -4.34
N PHE A 275 -28.31 -14.81 -4.89
CA PHE A 275 -28.10 -14.62 -6.31
C PHE A 275 -27.04 -15.59 -6.88
N PHE A 276 -25.88 -15.70 -6.22
CA PHE A 276 -24.84 -16.64 -6.63
C PHE A 276 -25.30 -18.10 -6.48
N GLU A 277 -26.01 -18.43 -5.40
CA GLU A 277 -26.61 -19.77 -5.21
C GLU A 277 -27.58 -20.16 -6.32
N LYS A 278 -28.39 -19.20 -6.82
CA LYS A 278 -29.37 -19.47 -7.88
C LYS A 278 -28.72 -19.63 -9.26
N ARG A 279 -27.57 -19.00 -9.52
CA ARG A 279 -26.88 -19.06 -10.81
C ARG A 279 -25.91 -20.22 -10.96
N SER A 280 -25.52 -20.88 -9.87
CA SER A 280 -24.59 -22.01 -9.91
C SER A 280 -25.28 -23.35 -9.64
N LYS A 281 -24.92 -24.37 -10.41
CA LYS A 281 -25.29 -25.76 -10.11
C LYS A 281 -24.60 -26.27 -8.85
N ASP A 282 -23.39 -25.79 -8.59
CA ASP A 282 -22.61 -26.09 -7.39
C ASP A 282 -22.70 -24.90 -6.43
N LYS A 283 -23.61 -25.00 -5.45
CA LYS A 283 -23.80 -23.97 -4.43
C LYS A 283 -22.59 -23.82 -3.52
N SER A 284 -21.89 -24.93 -3.23
CA SER A 284 -20.67 -24.89 -2.44
C SER A 284 -19.64 -24.03 -3.17
N PHE A 285 -19.43 -24.25 -4.47
CA PHE A 285 -18.52 -23.41 -5.26
C PHE A 285 -18.88 -21.91 -5.20
N ALA A 286 -20.08 -21.53 -5.67
CA ALA A 286 -20.39 -20.11 -5.85
C ALA A 286 -20.76 -19.39 -4.53
N GLY A 287 -21.66 -19.98 -3.75
CA GLY A 287 -22.09 -19.40 -2.48
C GLY A 287 -21.00 -19.48 -1.41
N GLY A 288 -20.25 -20.59 -1.38
CA GLY A 288 -19.14 -20.73 -0.44
C GLY A 288 -17.98 -19.81 -0.79
N ALA A 289 -17.64 -19.64 -2.08
CA ALA A 289 -16.64 -18.66 -2.50
C ALA A 289 -17.04 -17.23 -2.08
N TYR A 290 -18.31 -16.85 -2.27
CA TYR A 290 -18.82 -15.57 -1.82
C TYR A 290 -18.70 -15.37 -0.29
N ILE A 291 -19.11 -16.38 0.50
CA ILE A 291 -19.01 -16.31 1.98
C ILE A 291 -17.55 -16.13 2.41
N PHE A 292 -16.63 -16.94 1.88
CA PHE A 292 -15.21 -16.87 2.25
C PHE A 292 -14.53 -15.60 1.75
N PHE A 293 -14.96 -15.05 0.61
CA PHE A 293 -14.55 -13.73 0.15
C PHE A 293 -14.92 -12.63 1.16
N VAL A 294 -16.19 -12.63 1.62
CA VAL A 294 -16.65 -11.67 2.65
C VAL A 294 -15.87 -11.86 3.95
N LEU A 295 -15.64 -13.10 4.38
CA LEU A 295 -14.82 -13.39 5.56
C LEU A 295 -13.37 -12.92 5.40
N GLY A 296 -12.79 -13.02 4.20
CA GLY A 296 -11.46 -12.49 3.89
C GLY A 296 -11.39 -10.96 4.00
N CYS A 297 -12.41 -10.25 3.53
CA CYS A 297 -12.51 -8.80 3.69
C CYS A 297 -12.64 -8.40 5.18
N ILE A 298 -13.49 -9.11 5.94
CA ILE A 298 -13.64 -8.89 7.38
C ILE A 298 -12.31 -9.16 8.11
N LEU A 299 -11.62 -10.25 7.78
CA LEU A 299 -10.32 -10.58 8.36
C LEU A 299 -9.28 -9.49 8.07
N THR A 300 -9.28 -8.93 6.87
CA THR A 300 -8.41 -7.80 6.49
C THR A 300 -8.65 -6.61 7.42
N GLY A 301 -9.91 -6.22 7.63
CA GLY A 301 -10.25 -5.13 8.55
C GLY A 301 -9.92 -5.44 10.03
N ILE A 302 -10.11 -6.69 10.47
CA ILE A 302 -9.72 -7.13 11.83
C ILE A 302 -8.20 -7.01 12.02
N VAL A 303 -7.40 -7.42 11.04
CA VAL A 303 -5.95 -7.28 11.11
C VAL A 303 -5.57 -5.80 11.11
N GLN A 304 -6.07 -5.03 10.13
CA GLN A 304 -5.72 -3.62 9.95
C GLN A 304 -6.06 -2.75 11.16
N VAL A 305 -7.26 -2.89 11.73
CA VAL A 305 -7.73 -2.03 12.83
C VAL A 305 -7.58 -2.72 14.18
N GLY A 306 -8.06 -3.96 14.29
CA GLY A 306 -8.09 -4.69 15.55
C GLY A 306 -6.70 -5.11 16.04
N VAL A 307 -5.89 -5.69 15.17
CA VAL A 307 -4.55 -6.16 15.54
C VAL A 307 -3.56 -5.03 15.58
N ILE A 308 -3.48 -4.17 14.56
CA ILE A 308 -2.42 -3.16 14.46
C ILE A 308 -2.71 -1.96 15.39
N GLN A 309 -3.88 -1.33 15.24
CA GLN A 309 -4.18 -0.09 15.95
C GLN A 309 -4.73 -0.34 17.37
N TYR A 310 -5.74 -1.19 17.52
CA TYR A 310 -6.41 -1.37 18.82
C TYR A 310 -5.55 -2.11 19.85
N SER A 311 -4.66 -3.02 19.43
CA SER A 311 -3.73 -3.65 20.38
C SER A 311 -2.81 -2.62 21.04
N ILE A 312 -2.25 -1.68 20.26
CA ILE A 312 -1.39 -0.61 20.75
C ILE A 312 -2.19 0.42 21.54
N LYS A 313 -3.42 0.76 21.10
CA LYS A 313 -4.32 1.65 21.86
C LYS A 313 -4.66 1.09 23.23
N MET A 314 -4.92 -0.21 23.34
CA MET A 314 -5.12 -0.87 24.63
C MET A 314 -3.84 -0.87 25.45
N ALA A 315 -2.69 -1.19 24.85
CA ALA A 315 -1.41 -1.18 25.55
C ALA A 315 -1.07 0.22 26.11
N GLY A 316 -1.32 1.30 25.35
CA GLY A 316 -1.16 2.67 25.81
C GLY A 316 -2.16 3.08 26.89
N ALA A 317 -3.40 2.58 26.84
CA ALA A 317 -4.36 2.76 27.93
C ALA A 317 -3.91 2.08 29.23
N PHE A 318 -3.37 0.86 29.16
CA PHE A 318 -2.77 0.17 30.30
C PHE A 318 -1.59 0.95 30.86
N ASP A 319 -0.70 1.44 30.00
CA ASP A 319 0.46 2.22 30.42
C ASP A 319 0.06 3.50 31.15
N ARG A 320 -0.95 4.22 30.64
CA ARG A 320 -1.50 5.40 31.31
C ARG A 320 -2.05 5.09 32.70
N VAL A 321 -2.83 4.02 32.86
CA VAL A 321 -3.36 3.64 34.16
C VAL A 321 -2.23 3.30 35.14
N PHE A 322 -1.20 2.60 34.67
CA PHE A 322 -0.08 2.18 35.53
C PHE A 322 0.75 3.37 36.00
N VAL A 323 1.06 4.29 35.09
CA VAL A 323 1.82 5.50 35.42
C VAL A 323 0.98 6.46 36.27
N ASN A 324 -0.22 6.84 35.80
CA ASN A 324 -0.99 7.91 36.44
C ASN A 324 -1.69 7.47 37.72
N SER A 325 -2.12 6.21 37.83
CA SER A 325 -2.88 5.71 39.00
C SER A 325 -2.02 4.94 39.99
N PHE A 326 -1.08 4.11 39.52
CA PHE A 326 -0.18 3.34 40.41
C PHE A 326 1.18 4.02 40.63
N GLY A 327 1.50 5.06 39.88
CA GLY A 327 2.74 5.82 40.05
C GLY A 327 3.98 5.04 39.65
N LEU A 328 3.84 4.07 38.75
CA LEU A 328 4.92 3.25 38.21
C LEU A 328 5.66 3.99 37.06
N PRO A 329 6.88 3.56 36.69
CA PRO A 329 7.59 4.12 35.54
C PRO A 329 6.83 3.94 34.22
N PHE A 330 7.12 4.80 33.24
CA PHE A 330 6.65 4.64 31.86
C PHE A 330 6.96 3.23 31.31
N PHE A 331 6.14 2.76 30.38
CA PHE A 331 6.19 1.42 29.78
C PHE A 331 5.87 0.23 30.70
N SER A 332 5.63 0.45 32.00
CA SER A 332 5.27 -0.63 32.93
C SER A 332 3.93 -1.28 32.59
N GLY A 333 2.90 -0.50 32.26
CA GLY A 333 1.59 -1.03 31.88
C GLY A 333 1.60 -1.59 30.46
N PHE A 334 2.40 -1.01 29.56
CA PHE A 334 2.62 -1.53 28.22
C PHE A 334 3.24 -2.94 28.25
N ALA A 335 4.32 -3.14 29.01
CA ALA A 335 4.94 -4.45 29.18
C ALA A 335 3.98 -5.45 29.84
N PHE A 336 3.26 -5.01 30.87
CA PHE A 336 2.27 -5.85 31.55
C PHE A 336 1.15 -6.34 30.63
N PHE A 337 0.64 -5.46 29.75
CA PHE A 337 -0.37 -5.82 28.75
C PHE A 337 0.10 -6.96 27.84
N PHE A 338 1.31 -6.85 27.28
CA PHE A 338 1.84 -7.89 26.39
C PHE A 338 2.20 -9.19 27.12
N ILE A 339 2.60 -9.12 28.41
CA ILE A 339 2.78 -10.32 29.25
C ILE A 339 1.44 -11.04 29.46
N ILE A 340 0.37 -10.32 29.82
CA ILE A 340 -0.97 -10.91 29.96
C ILE A 340 -1.43 -11.50 28.64
N LEU A 341 -1.23 -10.79 27.53
CA LEU A 341 -1.61 -11.27 26.21
C LEU A 341 -0.86 -12.57 25.87
N ALA A 342 0.44 -12.64 26.13
CA ALA A 342 1.25 -13.85 25.93
C ALA A 342 0.75 -15.02 26.80
N ILE A 343 0.43 -14.77 28.07
CA ILE A 343 -0.14 -15.79 28.97
C ILE A 343 -1.52 -16.25 28.46
N ALA A 344 -2.38 -15.34 28.03
CA ALA A 344 -3.70 -15.65 27.50
C ALA A 344 -3.61 -16.51 26.23
N VAL A 345 -2.71 -16.15 25.31
CA VAL A 345 -2.43 -16.92 24.10
C VAL A 345 -1.88 -18.30 24.45
N TRP A 346 -0.91 -18.40 25.36
CA TRP A 346 -0.34 -19.67 25.81
C TRP A 346 -1.40 -20.59 26.44
N ARG A 347 -2.25 -20.05 27.33
CA ARG A 347 -3.39 -20.78 27.91
C ARG A 347 -4.40 -21.20 26.84
N GLY A 348 -4.67 -20.33 25.86
CA GLY A 348 -5.51 -20.64 24.71
C GLY A 348 -4.96 -21.78 23.85
N LEU A 349 -3.65 -21.81 23.61
CA LEU A 349 -2.96 -22.87 22.88
C LEU A 349 -3.05 -24.21 23.64
N GLN A 350 -2.83 -24.19 24.96
CA GLN A 350 -3.01 -25.40 25.78
C GLN A 350 -4.47 -25.89 25.76
N TYR A 351 -5.43 -24.98 25.92
CA TYR A 351 -6.85 -25.32 25.95
C TYR A 351 -7.32 -25.88 24.61
N SER A 352 -6.97 -25.23 23.50
CA SER A 352 -7.29 -25.69 22.15
C SER A 352 -6.66 -27.04 21.83
N ALA A 353 -5.43 -27.31 22.30
CA ALA A 353 -4.80 -28.62 22.17
C ALA A 353 -5.56 -29.70 22.95
N ARG A 354 -5.94 -29.43 24.21
CA ARG A 354 -6.71 -30.37 25.05
C ARG A 354 -8.09 -30.69 24.48
N LYS A 355 -8.76 -29.71 23.87
CA LYS A 355 -10.09 -29.86 23.26
C LYS A 355 -10.04 -30.31 21.79
N ASN A 356 -8.85 -30.49 21.22
CA ASN A 356 -8.62 -30.80 19.81
C ASN A 356 -9.33 -29.81 18.87
N TRP A 357 -9.12 -28.51 19.09
CA TRP A 357 -9.64 -27.42 18.26
C TRP A 357 -8.55 -26.88 17.32
N PRO A 358 -8.28 -27.54 16.18
CA PRO A 358 -7.13 -27.22 15.32
C PRO A 358 -7.18 -25.79 14.77
N TYR A 359 -8.35 -25.29 14.38
CA TYR A 359 -8.49 -23.95 13.81
C TYR A 359 -8.22 -22.84 14.83
N LEU A 360 -8.68 -22.99 16.07
CA LEU A 360 -8.33 -22.02 17.13
C LEU A 360 -6.83 -22.05 17.42
N ARG A 361 -6.24 -23.23 17.47
CA ARG A 361 -4.79 -23.38 17.68
C ARG A 361 -3.99 -22.71 16.55
N LEU A 362 -4.39 -22.91 15.30
CA LEU A 362 -3.76 -22.25 14.15
C LEU A 362 -3.93 -20.73 14.22
N ALA A 363 -5.13 -20.23 14.51
CA ALA A 363 -5.39 -18.80 14.64
C ALA A 363 -4.52 -18.15 15.73
N LEU A 364 -4.36 -18.80 16.89
CA LEU A 364 -3.50 -18.32 17.98
C LEU A 364 -2.01 -18.32 17.59
N TRP A 365 -1.55 -19.30 16.81
CA TRP A 365 -0.19 -19.28 16.27
C TRP A 365 0.01 -18.16 15.25
N CYS A 366 -0.93 -17.98 14.33
CA CYS A 366 -0.90 -16.89 13.36
C CYS A 366 -0.86 -15.52 14.05
N PHE A 367 -1.72 -15.32 15.05
CA PHE A 367 -1.75 -14.11 15.85
C PHE A 367 -0.41 -13.86 16.58
N SER A 368 0.14 -14.89 17.24
CA SER A 368 1.43 -14.80 17.93
C SER A 368 2.56 -14.36 16.99
N PHE A 369 2.69 -15.05 15.85
CA PHE A 369 3.78 -14.79 14.91
C PHE A 369 3.63 -13.46 14.19
N MET A 370 2.40 -13.03 13.90
CA MET A 370 2.15 -11.69 13.39
C MET A 370 2.58 -10.61 14.39
N LEU A 371 2.27 -10.77 15.68
CA LEU A 371 2.74 -9.85 16.72
C LEU A 371 4.27 -9.86 16.88
N ILE A 372 4.93 -11.01 16.72
CA ILE A 372 6.39 -11.10 16.71
C ILE A 372 6.95 -10.29 15.53
N GLY A 373 6.42 -10.43 14.32
CA GLY A 373 6.86 -9.61 13.18
C GLY A 373 6.59 -8.11 13.38
N TYR A 374 5.42 -7.79 13.93
CA TYR A 374 5.01 -6.42 14.23
C TYR A 374 5.83 -5.75 15.34
N SER A 375 6.54 -6.54 16.17
CA SER A 375 7.38 -6.03 17.25
C SER A 375 8.57 -5.16 16.80
N THR A 376 8.84 -5.09 15.49
CA THR A 376 9.82 -4.16 14.92
C THR A 376 9.56 -2.70 15.32
N TYR A 377 8.30 -2.30 15.56
CA TYR A 377 7.93 -0.97 16.07
C TYR A 377 8.43 -0.66 17.49
N LEU A 378 8.85 -1.67 18.27
CA LEU A 378 9.52 -1.40 19.54
C LEU A 378 10.82 -0.61 19.33
N THR A 379 11.51 -0.82 18.20
CA THR A 379 12.73 -0.08 17.88
C THR A 379 12.45 1.40 17.66
N THR A 380 11.31 1.75 17.05
CA THR A 380 10.87 3.14 16.89
C THR A 380 10.76 3.85 18.24
N MET A 381 10.10 3.24 19.23
CA MET A 381 9.98 3.86 20.56
C MET A 381 11.32 3.98 21.30
N ILE A 382 12.17 2.96 21.20
CA ILE A 382 13.50 2.97 21.82
C ILE A 382 14.37 4.07 21.20
N ARG A 383 14.32 4.24 19.88
CA ARG A 383 15.13 5.22 19.16
C ARG A 383 14.60 6.64 19.33
N SER A 384 13.30 6.87 19.26
CA SER A 384 12.70 8.18 19.56
C SER A 384 13.01 8.64 20.99
N SER A 385 13.02 7.72 21.97
CA SER A 385 13.42 8.06 23.36
C SER A 385 14.88 8.53 23.51
N ALA A 386 15.70 8.43 22.46
CA ALA A 386 17.07 8.94 22.43
C ALA A 386 17.18 10.29 21.70
N ASP A 387 16.05 10.91 21.33
CA ASP A 387 15.91 12.21 20.67
C ASP A 387 16.83 12.38 19.44
N PRO A 388 16.71 11.52 18.40
CA PRO A 388 17.50 11.67 17.20
C PRO A 388 17.13 12.96 16.44
N SER A 389 18.00 13.39 15.54
CA SER A 389 17.80 14.60 14.72
C SER A 389 16.58 14.47 13.80
N VAL A 390 16.37 13.31 13.18
CA VAL A 390 15.12 12.97 12.48
C VAL A 390 14.25 12.12 13.40
N ASP A 391 13.35 12.76 14.15
CA ASP A 391 12.42 12.09 15.06
C ASP A 391 10.96 12.44 14.77
N MET A 392 10.47 12.00 13.61
CA MET A 392 9.11 12.35 13.20
C MET A 392 8.07 11.81 14.17
N TYR A 393 7.15 12.71 14.58
CA TYR A 393 6.06 12.44 15.52
C TYR A 393 6.48 12.22 16.99
N ASN A 394 7.78 12.20 17.32
CA ASN A 394 8.30 11.93 18.67
C ASN A 394 7.61 10.71 19.32
N VAL A 395 7.86 9.54 18.73
CA VAL A 395 7.21 8.27 19.08
C VAL A 395 7.83 7.65 20.35
N ASP A 396 8.10 8.42 21.39
CA ASP A 396 8.85 7.96 22.57
C ASP A 396 8.01 7.20 23.61
N ASN A 397 6.75 6.90 23.33
CA ASN A 397 5.84 6.21 24.24
C ASN A 397 4.66 5.52 23.50
N PRO A 398 3.93 4.61 24.16
CA PRO A 398 2.84 3.87 23.53
C PRO A 398 1.67 4.74 23.06
N ASN A 399 1.42 5.91 23.65
CA ASN A 399 0.32 6.79 23.22
C ASN A 399 0.69 7.54 21.93
N SER A 400 1.92 8.07 21.82
CA SER A 400 2.39 8.65 20.56
C SER A 400 2.53 7.60 19.46
N LEU A 401 2.85 6.35 19.79
CA LEU A 401 2.83 5.24 18.81
C LEU A 401 1.42 4.98 18.23
N VAL A 402 0.35 5.15 19.00
CA VAL A 402 -1.03 5.04 18.46
C VAL A 402 -1.23 6.08 17.36
N GLY A 403 -0.94 7.34 17.65
CA GLY A 403 -1.11 8.45 16.72
C GLY A 403 -0.24 8.33 15.47
N TYR A 404 0.97 7.80 15.65
CA TYR A 404 1.89 7.51 14.56
C TYR A 404 1.33 6.44 13.61
N LEU A 405 0.83 5.32 14.16
CA LEU A 405 0.26 4.22 13.37
C LEU A 405 -1.10 4.57 12.74
N SER A 406 -1.90 5.42 13.40
CA SER A 406 -3.20 5.88 12.90
C SER A 406 -3.08 7.02 11.89
N ARG A 407 -1.87 7.60 11.72
CA ARG A 407 -1.60 8.71 10.81
C ARG A 407 -2.41 9.98 11.15
N GLU A 408 -2.65 10.20 12.45
CA GLU A 408 -3.50 11.28 12.97
C GLU A 408 -3.11 12.68 12.46
N GLN A 409 -1.82 12.95 12.24
CA GLN A 409 -1.34 14.26 11.75
C GLN A 409 -1.81 14.62 10.32
N TYR A 410 -2.23 13.64 9.52
CA TYR A 410 -2.63 13.89 8.13
C TYR A 410 -4.15 14.09 7.97
N GLY A 411 -4.93 14.00 9.06
CA GLY A 411 -6.38 14.05 9.02
C GLY A 411 -7.03 12.77 8.47
N ASP A 412 -8.36 12.79 8.35
CA ASP A 412 -9.18 11.68 7.87
C ASP A 412 -9.97 12.08 6.61
N PHE A 413 -10.38 11.08 5.82
CA PHE A 413 -11.15 11.26 4.60
C PHE A 413 -12.34 10.30 4.53
N PRO A 414 -13.53 10.76 4.08
CA PRO A 414 -14.72 9.94 4.13
C PRO A 414 -14.72 8.84 3.05
N LEU A 415 -14.99 7.60 3.45
CA LEU A 415 -15.08 6.45 2.52
C LEU A 415 -16.52 6.10 2.14
N LEU A 416 -17.36 5.79 3.13
CA LEU A 416 -18.72 5.31 2.89
C LEU A 416 -19.76 6.43 2.90
N TYR A 417 -19.60 7.41 3.78
CA TYR A 417 -20.52 8.52 3.97
C TYR A 417 -19.76 9.68 4.60
N GLY A 418 -20.02 10.91 4.14
CA GLY A 418 -19.32 12.09 4.64
C GLY A 418 -19.58 13.33 3.81
N GLN A 419 -18.85 14.40 4.11
CA GLN A 419 -19.03 15.74 3.60
C GLN A 419 -18.69 15.90 2.12
N LYS A 420 -19.38 16.84 1.47
CA LYS A 420 -19.02 17.38 0.16
C LYS A 420 -17.95 18.46 0.32
N PHE A 421 -17.18 18.74 -0.73
CA PHE A 421 -16.18 19.81 -0.72
C PHE A 421 -16.75 21.22 -0.49
N THR A 422 -18.05 21.42 -0.75
CA THR A 422 -18.76 22.70 -0.52
C THR A 422 -19.40 22.79 0.87
N ALA A 423 -19.27 21.74 1.71
CA ALA A 423 -19.89 21.73 3.03
C ALA A 423 -19.26 22.79 3.94
N GLN A 424 -20.00 23.25 4.94
CA GLN A 424 -19.50 24.17 5.96
C GLN A 424 -19.66 23.53 7.33
N PRO A 425 -18.63 23.54 8.19
CA PRO A 425 -18.74 22.97 9.53
C PRO A 425 -19.72 23.79 10.38
N VAL A 426 -20.67 23.11 11.04
CA VAL A 426 -21.70 23.76 11.87
C VAL A 426 -21.51 23.53 13.38
N ASP A 427 -20.75 22.51 13.74
CA ASP A 427 -20.37 22.20 15.12
C ASP A 427 -18.97 21.53 15.12
N TYR A 428 -18.33 21.49 16.28
CA TYR A 428 -17.05 20.79 16.48
C TYR A 428 -17.18 19.92 17.73
N LYS A 429 -17.03 18.60 17.56
CA LYS A 429 -17.14 17.65 18.67
C LYS A 429 -15.77 17.16 19.10
N GLU A 430 -15.51 17.35 20.38
CA GLU A 430 -14.36 16.74 21.04
C GLU A 430 -14.64 15.26 21.29
N ASP A 431 -13.68 14.40 20.95
CA ASP A 431 -13.73 12.96 21.15
C ASP A 431 -12.97 12.55 22.41
N GLY A 432 -11.68 12.25 22.26
CA GLY A 432 -10.82 11.68 23.30
C GLY A 432 -9.78 12.67 23.80
N ASP A 433 -9.32 12.47 25.03
CA ASP A 433 -8.20 13.21 25.58
C ASP A 433 -6.88 12.76 24.92
N LYS A 434 -6.06 13.71 24.46
CA LYS A 434 -4.67 13.47 24.01
C LYS A 434 -3.73 13.47 25.22
N TYR A 435 -2.73 12.60 25.18
CA TYR A 435 -1.75 12.46 26.26
C TYR A 435 -0.33 12.48 25.73
N GLN A 436 0.53 13.21 26.43
CA GLN A 436 1.97 13.21 26.21
C GLN A 436 2.70 12.81 27.49
N LYS A 437 3.88 12.24 27.33
CA LYS A 437 4.80 11.96 28.42
C LYS A 437 5.33 13.26 29.01
N GLY A 438 5.31 13.39 30.33
CA GLY A 438 5.84 14.56 31.02
C GLY A 438 6.06 14.30 32.52
N LYS A 439 6.13 15.38 33.30
CA LYS A 439 6.26 15.33 34.75
C LYS A 439 5.16 16.13 35.42
N ASP A 440 4.69 15.67 36.57
CA ASP A 440 3.77 16.43 37.41
C ASP A 440 4.47 17.57 38.16
N GLU A 441 3.70 18.36 38.91
CA GLU A 441 4.18 19.50 39.71
C GLU A 441 5.24 19.10 40.76
N ASN A 442 5.29 17.82 41.15
CA ASN A 442 6.27 17.28 42.10
C ASN A 442 7.48 16.63 41.39
N GLY A 443 7.59 16.78 40.07
CA GLY A 443 8.66 16.22 39.25
C GLY A 443 8.55 14.72 39.00
N LYS A 444 7.40 14.09 39.26
CA LYS A 444 7.18 12.67 39.04
C LYS A 444 6.66 12.41 37.62
N ASP A 445 7.19 11.37 37.00
CA ASP A 445 6.78 10.90 35.68
C ASP A 445 5.26 10.67 35.59
N ARG A 446 4.62 11.32 34.61
CA ARG A 446 3.17 11.25 34.39
C ARG A 446 2.80 11.46 32.93
N TYR A 447 1.71 10.84 32.48
CA TYR A 447 1.07 11.25 31.23
C TYR A 447 0.22 12.50 31.47
N ILE A 448 0.63 13.62 30.88
CA ILE A 448 -0.05 14.91 30.93
C ILE A 448 -1.08 14.96 29.81
N LYS A 449 -2.27 15.48 30.11
CA LYS A 449 -3.30 15.73 29.12
C LYS A 449 -2.95 17.01 28.35
N THR A 450 -2.66 16.89 27.06
CA THR A 450 -2.22 18.01 26.23
C THR A 450 -3.35 18.62 25.40
N GLY A 451 -4.48 17.93 25.26
CA GLY A 451 -5.62 18.46 24.51
C GLY A 451 -6.72 17.42 24.36
N LYS A 452 -7.59 17.64 23.37
CA LYS A 452 -8.61 16.69 22.95
C LYS A 452 -8.59 16.52 21.44
N ASP A 453 -8.72 15.28 21.00
CA ASP A 453 -9.12 15.00 19.63
C ASP A 453 -10.50 15.57 19.37
N GLY A 454 -10.79 15.93 18.13
CA GLY A 454 -12.12 16.30 17.72
C GLY A 454 -12.27 16.32 16.22
N HIS A 455 -13.51 16.46 15.79
CA HIS A 455 -13.87 16.51 14.38
C HIS A 455 -14.98 17.53 14.13
N TYR A 456 -14.99 18.07 12.92
CA TYR A 456 -16.07 18.92 12.45
C TYR A 456 -17.34 18.11 12.17
N VAL A 457 -18.47 18.67 12.55
CA VAL A 457 -19.79 18.12 12.25
C VAL A 457 -20.45 18.96 11.15
N PHE A 458 -21.05 18.25 10.20
CA PHE A 458 -21.70 18.82 9.03
C PHE A 458 -23.18 18.46 9.01
N LEU A 459 -24.01 19.32 8.40
CA LEU A 459 -25.43 19.03 8.20
C LEU A 459 -25.62 17.80 7.32
N PRO A 460 -26.65 16.96 7.56
CA PRO A 460 -26.90 15.79 6.71
C PRO A 460 -27.10 16.11 5.23
N GLU A 461 -27.69 17.27 4.89
CA GLU A 461 -27.85 17.72 3.50
C GLU A 461 -26.53 18.05 2.78
N ASP A 462 -25.48 18.39 3.53
CA ASP A 462 -24.13 18.68 3.03
C ASP A 462 -23.24 17.44 2.93
N LYS A 463 -23.75 16.29 3.39
CA LYS A 463 -23.12 14.99 3.27
C LYS A 463 -23.69 14.21 2.09
N MET A 464 -22.98 13.18 1.66
CA MET A 464 -23.47 12.22 0.67
C MET A 464 -22.89 10.83 0.90
N VAL A 465 -23.57 9.82 0.38
CA VAL A 465 -23.07 8.44 0.33
C VAL A 465 -21.98 8.34 -0.73
N PHE A 466 -20.89 7.66 -0.38
CA PHE A 466 -19.72 7.45 -1.23
C PHE A 466 -19.10 8.76 -1.76
N PRO A 467 -18.74 9.72 -0.88
CA PRO A 467 -18.20 11.00 -1.30
C PRO A 467 -16.77 10.83 -1.85
N ARG A 468 -16.53 11.33 -3.04
CA ARG A 468 -15.24 11.36 -3.76
C ARG A 468 -14.68 12.76 -3.93
N MET A 469 -15.55 13.77 -3.79
CA MET A 469 -15.23 15.20 -3.84
C MET A 469 -15.53 15.82 -2.47
N TRP A 470 -14.57 15.71 -1.54
CA TRP A 470 -14.81 15.86 -0.10
C TRP A 470 -13.92 16.92 0.57
N ASP A 471 -12.73 17.20 0.03
CA ASP A 471 -11.79 18.14 0.64
C ASP A 471 -12.21 19.59 0.44
N MET A 472 -12.43 20.27 1.57
CA MET A 472 -12.90 21.66 1.66
C MET A 472 -11.82 22.67 1.99
N ALA A 473 -10.67 22.24 2.53
CA ALA A 473 -9.63 23.16 3.00
C ALA A 473 -9.05 23.98 1.83
N ASN A 474 -9.02 23.36 0.64
CA ASN A 474 -8.60 23.96 -0.62
C ASN A 474 -7.19 24.59 -0.61
N GLU A 475 -6.38 24.30 0.40
CA GLU A 475 -5.01 24.80 0.53
C GLU A 475 -4.13 24.37 -0.65
N GLN A 476 -4.44 23.19 -1.22
CA GLN A 476 -3.79 22.63 -2.41
C GLN A 476 -4.64 22.80 -3.69
N GLY A 477 -5.70 23.63 -3.66
CA GLY A 477 -6.57 23.84 -4.81
C GLY A 477 -7.53 22.67 -5.12
N HIS A 478 -7.73 21.74 -4.18
CA HIS A 478 -8.57 20.56 -4.39
C HIS A 478 -10.06 20.90 -4.64
N ALA A 479 -10.64 21.82 -3.87
CA ALA A 479 -12.03 22.25 -4.05
C ALA A 479 -12.23 22.96 -5.40
N ASP A 480 -11.26 23.79 -5.80
CA ASP A 480 -11.27 24.48 -7.09
C ASP A 480 -11.20 23.47 -8.25
N TYR A 481 -10.39 22.43 -8.09
CA TYR A 481 -10.28 21.36 -9.07
C TYR A 481 -11.56 20.53 -9.19
N TYR A 482 -12.18 20.19 -8.06
CA TYR A 482 -13.48 19.53 -8.03
C TYR A 482 -14.55 20.35 -8.77
N ALA A 483 -14.57 21.65 -8.51
CA ALA A 483 -15.49 22.58 -9.16
C ALA A 483 -15.24 22.66 -10.67
N PHE A 484 -13.97 22.80 -11.08
CA PHE A 484 -13.57 22.75 -12.49
C PHE A 484 -14.01 21.45 -13.17
N PHE A 485 -13.70 20.29 -12.57
CA PHE A 485 -14.04 18.98 -13.12
C PHE A 485 -15.55 18.81 -13.32
N SER A 486 -16.34 19.37 -12.40
CA SER A 486 -17.80 19.22 -12.38
C SER A 486 -18.55 20.38 -13.03
N ASN A 487 -17.82 21.32 -13.65
CA ASN A 487 -18.36 22.54 -14.23
C ASN A 487 -19.26 23.31 -13.24
N ILE A 488 -18.76 23.51 -12.01
CA ILE A 488 -19.37 24.32 -10.96
C ILE A 488 -18.62 25.65 -10.93
N GLN A 489 -19.32 26.76 -11.14
CA GLN A 489 -18.69 28.08 -11.18
C GLN A 489 -18.50 28.65 -9.78
N LYS A 490 -17.45 29.46 -9.59
CA LYS A 490 -17.35 30.37 -8.45
C LYS A 490 -18.14 31.64 -8.77
N ILE A 491 -19.06 31.99 -7.89
CA ILE A 491 -19.87 33.20 -7.96
C ILE A 491 -19.47 34.15 -6.84
N GLN A 492 -19.47 35.45 -7.12
CA GLN A 492 -19.37 36.45 -6.07
C GLN A 492 -20.76 36.73 -5.49
N THR A 493 -20.87 36.55 -4.19
CA THR A 493 -22.06 36.94 -3.43
C THR A 493 -22.18 38.47 -3.36
N LYS A 494 -23.38 38.96 -3.03
CA LYS A 494 -23.65 40.40 -2.87
C LYS A 494 -22.74 41.08 -1.83
N ASP A 495 -22.20 40.30 -0.91
CA ASP A 495 -21.31 40.75 0.16
C ASP A 495 -19.82 40.66 -0.22
N GLY A 496 -19.51 40.34 -1.49
CA GLY A 496 -18.15 40.27 -2.03
C GLY A 496 -17.38 38.99 -1.71
N ARG A 497 -18.04 37.96 -1.14
CA ARG A 497 -17.42 36.65 -0.87
C ARG A 497 -17.55 35.74 -2.09
N GLU A 498 -16.51 34.96 -2.38
CA GLU A 498 -16.57 33.91 -3.40
C GLU A 498 -17.19 32.64 -2.83
N GLU A 499 -18.22 32.13 -3.50
CA GLU A 499 -18.88 30.87 -3.16
C GLU A 499 -19.07 30.03 -4.42
N TYR A 500 -19.27 28.72 -4.26
CA TYR A 500 -19.60 27.85 -5.39
C TYR A 500 -21.09 27.95 -5.72
N GLU A 501 -21.43 28.05 -7.00
CA GLU A 501 -22.80 28.20 -7.50
C GLU A 501 -23.77 27.12 -6.96
N ARG A 502 -23.27 25.90 -6.76
CA ARG A 502 -24.02 24.76 -6.22
C ARG A 502 -23.10 23.72 -5.59
N ALA A 503 -23.65 22.91 -4.71
CA ALA A 503 -23.00 21.69 -4.23
C ALA A 503 -22.90 20.62 -5.35
N PRO A 504 -21.91 19.71 -5.30
CA PRO A 504 -21.85 18.57 -6.21
C PRO A 504 -23.02 17.62 -5.96
N ASN A 505 -23.60 17.10 -7.03
CA ASN A 505 -24.59 16.03 -6.96
C ASN A 505 -23.92 14.64 -7.11
N PHE A 506 -24.69 13.56 -6.96
CA PHE A 506 -24.15 12.20 -7.08
C PHE A 506 -23.58 11.89 -8.47
N SER A 507 -24.10 12.50 -9.53
CA SER A 507 -23.56 12.32 -10.89
C SER A 507 -22.18 12.96 -11.03
N ASP A 508 -21.98 14.16 -10.51
CA ASP A 508 -20.66 14.82 -10.48
C ASP A 508 -19.64 13.95 -9.73
N ASN A 509 -20.03 13.48 -8.54
CA ASN A 509 -19.25 12.58 -7.71
C ASN A 509 -18.85 11.29 -8.43
N PHE A 510 -19.81 10.65 -9.12
CA PHE A 510 -19.56 9.41 -9.85
C PHE A 510 -18.72 9.64 -11.12
N LYS A 511 -18.89 10.77 -11.81
CA LYS A 511 -18.01 11.14 -12.94
C LYS A 511 -16.58 11.35 -12.47
N TYR A 512 -16.39 11.98 -11.31
CA TYR A 512 -15.06 12.13 -10.70
C TYR A 512 -14.44 10.78 -10.36
N PHE A 513 -15.23 9.87 -9.76
CA PHE A 513 -14.80 8.50 -9.48
C PHE A 513 -14.29 7.79 -10.73
N ILE A 514 -15.08 7.79 -11.82
CA ILE A 514 -14.74 7.06 -13.03
C ILE A 514 -13.63 7.74 -13.83
N GLY A 515 -13.72 9.06 -14.02
CA GLY A 515 -12.80 9.82 -14.88
C GLY A 515 -11.45 10.09 -14.21
N TYR A 516 -11.44 10.65 -13.01
CA TYR A 516 -10.19 10.95 -12.32
C TYR A 516 -9.66 9.75 -11.55
N GLN A 517 -10.41 9.23 -10.58
CA GLN A 517 -9.87 8.24 -9.64
C GLN A 517 -9.61 6.86 -10.30
N ASN A 518 -10.52 6.35 -11.14
CA ASN A 518 -10.31 5.06 -11.80
C ASN A 518 -9.49 5.20 -13.08
N TYR A 519 -9.87 6.11 -13.98
CA TYR A 519 -9.16 6.23 -15.26
C TYR A 519 -7.80 6.91 -15.09
N PHE A 520 -7.78 8.18 -14.66
CA PHE A 520 -6.53 8.95 -14.62
C PHE A 520 -5.53 8.48 -13.55
N MET A 521 -6.02 8.11 -12.38
CA MET A 521 -5.15 7.69 -11.26
C MET A 521 -4.83 6.20 -11.23
N TYR A 522 -5.45 5.37 -12.07
CA TYR A 522 -5.15 3.93 -12.08
C TYR A 522 -5.01 3.33 -13.49
N ILE A 523 -6.05 3.37 -14.33
CA ILE A 523 -5.99 2.78 -15.68
C ILE A 523 -4.88 3.42 -16.52
N ARG A 524 -4.64 4.73 -16.40
CA ARG A 524 -3.54 5.43 -17.09
C ARG A 524 -2.19 4.81 -16.75
N TYR A 525 -1.86 4.65 -15.47
CA TYR A 525 -0.62 4.00 -15.04
C TYR A 525 -0.57 2.53 -15.45
N PHE A 526 -1.70 1.82 -15.33
CA PHE A 526 -1.78 0.43 -15.82
C PHE A 526 -1.42 0.34 -17.31
N MET A 527 -1.86 1.31 -18.11
CA MET A 527 -1.53 1.36 -19.54
C MET A 527 -0.10 1.86 -19.82
N TRP A 528 0.51 2.69 -18.98
CA TRP A 528 1.95 2.98 -19.09
C TRP A 528 2.76 1.68 -19.11
N ASN A 529 2.46 0.78 -18.17
CA ASN A 529 3.21 -0.47 -17.99
C ASN A 529 2.99 -1.49 -19.11
N PHE A 530 1.85 -1.46 -19.82
CA PHE A 530 1.45 -2.55 -20.73
C PHE A 530 1.09 -2.11 -22.16
N SER A 531 1.13 -0.81 -22.46
CA SER A 531 0.90 -0.24 -23.79
C SER A 531 1.98 0.76 -24.21
N GLY A 532 2.47 1.57 -23.27
CA GLY A 532 3.47 2.60 -23.52
C GLY A 532 3.13 3.92 -22.83
N ARG A 533 4.13 4.78 -22.70
CA ARG A 533 4.07 6.05 -21.96
C ARG A 533 4.37 7.22 -22.89
N GLN A 534 3.61 8.32 -22.75
CA GLN A 534 3.78 9.49 -23.60
C GLN A 534 5.02 10.30 -23.21
N ASN A 535 5.27 10.47 -21.92
CA ASN A 535 6.42 11.14 -21.31
C ASN A 535 6.35 11.01 -19.76
N ASP A 536 7.40 11.49 -19.10
CA ASP A 536 7.57 11.55 -17.66
C ASP A 536 7.12 12.88 -17.01
N ILE A 537 6.49 13.77 -17.79
CA ILE A 537 5.94 15.02 -17.26
C ILE A 537 4.65 14.70 -16.51
N GLN A 538 4.52 15.22 -15.30
CA GLN A 538 3.32 15.04 -14.49
C GLN A 538 2.08 15.53 -15.26
N GLY A 539 1.13 14.62 -15.45
CA GLY A 539 -0.14 14.94 -16.07
C GLY A 539 -1.07 15.70 -15.12
N LEU A 540 -1.94 16.54 -15.67
CA LEU A 540 -3.10 17.08 -14.98
C LEU A 540 -4.36 16.63 -15.73
N PHE A 541 -5.38 16.10 -15.04
CA PHE A 541 -6.64 15.73 -15.68
C PHE A 541 -7.50 16.97 -15.92
N ASN A 542 -7.03 17.83 -16.83
CA ASN A 542 -7.69 19.06 -17.27
C ASN A 542 -7.98 19.05 -18.78
N GLY A 543 -7.98 17.87 -19.42
CA GLY A 543 -8.04 17.73 -20.87
C GLY A 543 -6.67 17.91 -21.55
N GLY A 544 -5.57 17.92 -20.79
CA GLY A 544 -4.21 17.94 -21.32
C GLY A 544 -3.89 16.70 -22.15
N VAL A 545 -3.74 16.88 -23.46
CA VAL A 545 -3.38 15.81 -24.40
C VAL A 545 -1.86 15.57 -24.51
N ARG A 546 -1.06 16.35 -23.78
CA ARG A 546 0.39 16.44 -23.96
C ARG A 546 1.20 15.72 -22.90
N ASP A 547 0.76 15.74 -21.63
CA ASP A 547 1.60 15.41 -20.48
C ASP A 547 1.07 14.20 -19.72
N GLY A 548 1.96 13.24 -19.44
CA GLY A 548 1.68 12.09 -18.59
C GLY A 548 0.59 11.16 -19.12
N ASN A 549 0.29 11.12 -20.43
CA ASN A 549 -0.66 10.14 -20.96
C ASN A 549 0.01 8.79 -21.24
N TRP A 550 -0.79 7.75 -21.47
CA TRP A 550 -0.31 6.49 -22.04
C TRP A 550 -0.48 6.53 -23.56
N ILE A 551 0.35 5.80 -24.30
CA ILE A 551 0.23 5.69 -25.77
C ILE A 551 0.33 4.22 -26.18
N THR A 552 0.00 3.95 -27.44
CA THR A 552 0.18 2.62 -28.04
C THR A 552 1.44 2.56 -28.90
N GLY A 553 1.82 3.65 -29.56
CA GLY A 553 2.77 3.64 -30.67
C GLY A 553 2.12 3.31 -32.02
N ILE A 554 0.79 3.18 -32.08
CA ILE A 554 0.02 3.00 -33.30
C ILE A 554 -0.64 4.35 -33.63
N ASP A 555 -0.09 5.06 -34.63
CA ASP A 555 -0.44 6.45 -34.93
C ASP A 555 -1.95 6.70 -35.05
N PHE A 556 -2.71 5.79 -35.68
CA PHE A 556 -4.17 5.95 -35.80
C PHE A 556 -4.89 5.96 -34.45
N ILE A 557 -4.46 5.12 -33.50
CA ILE A 557 -5.07 5.04 -32.16
C ILE A 557 -4.63 6.26 -31.35
N ASP A 558 -3.34 6.57 -31.34
CA ASP A 558 -2.80 7.66 -30.54
C ASP A 558 -3.33 9.02 -31.02
N ASN A 559 -3.45 9.22 -32.33
CA ASN A 559 -4.04 10.44 -32.91
C ASN A 559 -5.52 10.59 -32.58
N MET A 560 -6.26 9.48 -32.42
CA MET A 560 -7.67 9.51 -32.00
C MET A 560 -7.82 9.88 -30.52
N LEU A 561 -6.86 9.49 -29.67
CA LEU A 561 -6.91 9.78 -28.24
C LEU A 561 -6.44 11.20 -27.90
N TYR A 562 -5.35 11.65 -28.52
CA TYR A 562 -4.61 12.84 -28.08
C TYR A 562 -4.36 13.88 -29.19
N GLY A 563 -4.94 13.68 -30.38
CA GLY A 563 -4.66 14.52 -31.54
C GLY A 563 -3.34 14.17 -32.22
N ASP A 564 -2.98 14.90 -33.29
CA ASP A 564 -1.82 14.58 -34.12
C ASP A 564 -0.50 14.55 -33.34
N GLN A 565 -0.01 13.34 -33.07
CA GLN A 565 1.23 13.12 -32.31
C GLN A 565 2.46 13.58 -33.09
N SER A 566 2.39 13.69 -34.43
CA SER A 566 3.49 14.23 -35.23
C SER A 566 3.71 15.73 -35.00
N ALA A 567 2.72 16.43 -34.44
CA ALA A 567 2.81 17.84 -34.08
C ALA A 567 3.42 18.07 -32.69
N LEU A 568 3.76 17.02 -31.93
CA LEU A 568 4.43 17.18 -30.64
C LEU A 568 5.78 17.91 -30.79
N PRO A 569 6.17 18.76 -29.82
CA PRO A 569 7.49 19.39 -29.83
C PRO A 569 8.59 18.33 -29.69
N ASP A 570 9.76 18.62 -30.26
CA ASP A 570 10.89 17.69 -30.30
C ASP A 570 11.36 17.26 -28.91
N SER A 571 11.21 18.14 -27.90
CA SER A 571 11.50 17.82 -26.51
C SER A 571 10.64 16.68 -25.93
N LEU A 572 9.44 16.47 -26.47
CA LEU A 572 8.55 15.38 -26.06
C LEU A 572 8.68 14.15 -26.96
N LYS A 573 8.93 14.34 -28.26
CA LYS A 573 9.21 13.23 -29.20
C LYS A 573 10.50 12.48 -28.85
N HIS A 574 11.49 13.20 -28.34
CA HIS A 574 12.77 12.65 -27.90
C HIS A 574 12.88 12.56 -26.38
N ASN A 575 11.76 12.67 -25.67
CA ASN A 575 11.73 12.35 -24.25
C ASN A 575 12.02 10.85 -24.09
N LYS A 576 12.89 10.50 -23.14
CA LYS A 576 13.30 9.11 -22.93
C LYS A 576 12.14 8.21 -22.48
N ALA A 577 11.20 8.76 -21.72
CA ALA A 577 10.00 8.05 -21.28
C ALA A 577 8.89 8.00 -22.36
N HIS A 578 9.21 8.33 -23.62
CA HIS A 578 8.30 8.19 -24.75
C HIS A 578 8.34 6.75 -25.30
N ASN A 579 7.72 5.83 -24.57
CA ASN A 579 7.84 4.39 -24.79
C ASN A 579 6.65 3.82 -25.58
N LYS A 580 6.94 2.98 -26.59
CA LYS A 580 5.93 2.39 -27.49
C LYS A 580 5.95 0.86 -27.42
N LEU A 581 4.96 0.27 -26.74
CA LEU A 581 4.85 -1.18 -26.55
C LEU A 581 3.80 -1.85 -27.46
N TYR A 582 3.12 -1.07 -28.32
CA TYR A 582 2.15 -1.53 -29.32
C TYR A 582 1.01 -2.38 -28.74
N MET A 583 0.67 -2.16 -27.46
CA MET A 583 -0.28 -2.95 -26.68
C MET A 583 0.07 -4.45 -26.59
N LEU A 584 1.26 -4.89 -26.98
CA LEU A 584 1.62 -6.31 -27.02
C LEU A 584 1.60 -6.96 -25.62
N PRO A 585 2.16 -6.34 -24.56
CA PRO A 585 2.05 -6.88 -23.20
C PRO A 585 0.59 -6.94 -22.74
N PHE A 586 -0.18 -5.87 -22.98
CA PHE A 586 -1.60 -5.81 -22.63
C PHE A 586 -2.41 -6.92 -23.30
N LEU A 587 -2.28 -7.09 -24.62
CA LEU A 587 -3.03 -8.10 -25.38
C LEU A 587 -2.66 -9.52 -24.94
N LEU A 588 -1.37 -9.81 -24.70
CA LEU A 588 -0.93 -11.11 -24.21
C LEU A 588 -1.50 -11.39 -22.81
N GLY A 589 -1.50 -10.39 -21.92
CA GLY A 589 -2.11 -10.48 -20.60
C GLY A 589 -3.63 -10.72 -20.66
N MET A 590 -4.35 -10.03 -21.55
CA MET A 590 -5.79 -10.27 -21.73
C MET A 590 -6.07 -11.69 -22.25
N VAL A 591 -5.29 -12.18 -23.22
CA VAL A 591 -5.38 -13.57 -23.69
C VAL A 591 -5.16 -14.55 -22.54
N GLY A 592 -4.16 -14.32 -21.71
CA GLY A 592 -3.87 -15.14 -20.53
C GLY A 592 -4.96 -15.08 -19.46
N LEU A 593 -5.58 -13.92 -19.24
CA LEU A 593 -6.72 -13.76 -18.33
C LEU A 593 -7.88 -14.65 -18.76
N PHE A 594 -8.31 -14.55 -20.02
CA PHE A 594 -9.40 -15.37 -20.52
C PHE A 594 -9.03 -16.86 -20.52
N PHE A 595 -7.81 -17.19 -20.93
CA PHE A 595 -7.32 -18.56 -20.88
C PHE A 595 -7.34 -19.15 -19.46
N HIS A 596 -6.95 -18.37 -18.45
CA HIS A 596 -6.96 -18.78 -17.06
C HIS A 596 -8.40 -19.09 -16.60
N PHE A 597 -9.35 -18.17 -16.81
CA PHE A 597 -10.76 -18.40 -16.47
C PHE A 597 -11.38 -19.61 -17.19
N LEU A 598 -10.99 -19.87 -18.43
CA LEU A 598 -11.48 -21.02 -19.21
C LEU A 598 -10.89 -22.36 -18.76
N LYS A 599 -9.64 -22.36 -18.25
CA LYS A 599 -8.94 -23.60 -17.86
C LYS A 599 -9.05 -23.92 -16.37
N ARG A 600 -8.99 -22.91 -15.50
CA ARG A 600 -9.00 -23.00 -14.04
C ARG A 600 -9.65 -21.76 -13.45
N ASN A 601 -10.97 -21.76 -13.34
CA ASN A 601 -11.73 -20.60 -12.89
C ASN A 601 -11.50 -20.28 -11.40
N ASP A 602 -11.22 -21.27 -10.57
CA ASP A 602 -10.85 -21.13 -9.15
C ASP A 602 -9.56 -20.33 -8.98
N ASP A 603 -8.48 -20.76 -9.65
CA ASP A 603 -7.19 -20.07 -9.62
C ASP A 603 -7.28 -18.68 -10.28
N ALA A 604 -8.09 -18.54 -11.34
CA ALA A 604 -8.32 -17.26 -12.00
C ALA A 604 -9.03 -16.26 -11.07
N ILE A 605 -10.00 -16.71 -10.25
CA ILE A 605 -10.64 -15.88 -9.23
C ILE A 605 -9.60 -15.40 -8.20
N VAL A 606 -8.71 -16.27 -7.73
CA VAL A 606 -7.67 -15.89 -6.77
C VAL A 606 -6.77 -14.79 -7.34
N ASN A 607 -6.26 -14.98 -8.56
CA ASN A 607 -5.39 -13.97 -9.19
C ASN A 607 -6.15 -12.67 -9.54
N PHE A 608 -7.44 -12.77 -9.88
CA PHE A 608 -8.30 -11.61 -10.09
C PHE A 608 -8.51 -10.83 -8.80
N LEU A 609 -8.69 -11.50 -7.65
CA LEU A 609 -8.80 -10.81 -6.37
C LEU A 609 -7.49 -10.11 -6.01
N MET A 610 -6.33 -10.72 -6.28
CA MET A 610 -5.06 -10.01 -6.18
C MET A 610 -5.08 -8.73 -7.02
N PHE A 611 -5.37 -8.84 -8.33
CA PHE A 611 -5.46 -7.69 -9.24
C PHE A 611 -6.43 -6.59 -8.76
N PHE A 612 -7.60 -6.98 -8.25
CA PHE A 612 -8.63 -6.05 -7.79
C PHE A 612 -8.23 -5.33 -6.50
N PHE A 613 -7.75 -6.06 -5.48
CA PHE A 613 -7.44 -5.48 -4.18
C PHE A 613 -6.19 -4.62 -4.20
N THR A 614 -5.20 -4.96 -5.02
CA THR A 614 -3.96 -4.16 -5.17
C THR A 614 -4.04 -3.15 -6.31
N GLY A 615 -5.25 -2.91 -6.84
CA GLY A 615 -5.56 -1.97 -7.92
C GLY A 615 -6.78 -1.11 -7.56
N PHE A 616 -7.95 -1.50 -8.08
CA PHE A 616 -9.21 -0.78 -7.89
C PHE A 616 -9.60 -0.54 -6.42
N ALA A 617 -9.35 -1.48 -5.51
CA ALA A 617 -9.71 -1.28 -4.10
C ALA A 617 -8.85 -0.19 -3.44
N ILE A 618 -7.59 -0.02 -3.88
CA ILE A 618 -6.71 1.06 -3.41
C ILE A 618 -7.28 2.42 -3.84
N VAL A 619 -7.81 2.55 -5.06
CA VAL A 619 -8.48 3.78 -5.51
C VAL A 619 -9.63 4.17 -4.59
N ILE A 620 -10.45 3.19 -4.21
CA ILE A 620 -11.57 3.41 -3.29
C ILE A 620 -11.07 3.81 -1.89
N TYR A 621 -10.06 3.10 -1.39
CA TYR A 621 -9.50 3.27 -0.05
C TYR A 621 -8.72 4.57 0.11
N LEU A 622 -7.92 4.99 -0.87
CA LEU A 622 -7.17 6.25 -0.78
C LEU A 622 -8.04 7.48 -1.02
N ASN A 623 -9.21 7.30 -1.65
CA ASN A 623 -10.14 8.36 -2.02
C ASN A 623 -9.45 9.65 -2.51
N GLN A 624 -8.50 9.48 -3.44
CA GLN A 624 -7.53 10.50 -3.82
C GLN A 624 -8.22 11.79 -4.25
N ALA A 625 -7.79 12.90 -3.65
CA ALA A 625 -8.17 14.24 -4.05
C ALA A 625 -7.54 14.63 -5.40
N GLY A 626 -8.03 15.72 -5.97
CA GLY A 626 -7.46 16.32 -7.18
C GLY A 626 -6.01 16.76 -6.98
N TYR A 627 -5.32 17.22 -8.02
CA TYR A 627 -3.99 17.85 -7.91
C TYR A 627 -3.01 17.11 -6.98
N GLN A 628 -2.80 15.82 -7.21
CA GLN A 628 -1.77 15.11 -6.45
C GLN A 628 -0.40 15.77 -6.68
N PRO A 629 0.47 15.87 -5.64
CA PRO A 629 1.75 16.56 -5.76
C PRO A 629 2.76 15.83 -6.65
N ARG A 630 2.51 14.55 -6.95
CA ARG A 630 3.24 13.77 -7.95
C ARG A 630 2.43 12.56 -8.45
N GLU A 631 2.97 11.89 -9.45
CA GLU A 631 2.47 10.59 -9.91
C GLU A 631 2.59 9.52 -8.78
N ARG A 632 1.55 8.68 -8.63
CA ARG A 632 1.40 7.68 -7.54
C ARG A 632 1.21 6.25 -8.04
N ASP A 633 1.78 5.94 -9.18
CA ASP A 633 1.73 4.66 -9.86
C ASP A 633 2.29 3.49 -9.02
N TYR A 634 3.31 3.75 -8.20
CA TYR A 634 3.91 2.80 -7.24
C TYR A 634 2.89 2.14 -6.29
N ALA A 635 1.77 2.81 -5.99
CA ALA A 635 0.73 2.25 -5.11
C ALA A 635 0.03 1.03 -5.73
N TYR A 636 0.09 0.88 -7.06
CA TYR A 636 -0.67 -0.10 -7.82
C TYR A 636 0.17 -1.25 -8.37
N VAL A 637 1.48 -1.30 -8.08
CA VAL A 637 2.40 -2.32 -8.61
C VAL A 637 1.97 -3.76 -8.28
N GLY A 638 1.26 -3.96 -7.16
CA GLY A 638 0.68 -5.26 -6.83
C GLY A 638 -0.36 -5.75 -7.85
N SER A 639 -1.10 -4.85 -8.52
CA SER A 639 -2.04 -5.22 -9.57
C SER A 639 -1.31 -5.54 -10.87
N PHE A 640 -0.20 -4.84 -11.14
CA PHE A 640 0.67 -5.09 -12.29
C PHE A 640 1.36 -6.45 -12.16
N TYR A 641 1.78 -6.83 -10.94
CA TYR A 641 2.24 -8.18 -10.60
C TYR A 641 1.18 -9.23 -10.95
N ALA A 642 -0.08 -9.03 -10.54
CA ALA A 642 -1.17 -9.97 -10.83
C ALA A 642 -1.47 -10.04 -12.34
N PHE A 643 -1.35 -8.94 -13.06
CA PHE A 643 -1.50 -8.91 -14.52
C PHE A 643 -0.35 -9.62 -15.24
N ALA A 644 0.88 -9.51 -14.74
CA ALA A 644 2.05 -10.23 -15.25
C ALA A 644 1.90 -11.74 -15.15
N VAL A 645 1.13 -12.23 -14.15
CA VAL A 645 0.74 -13.65 -14.11
C VAL A 645 -0.02 -14.05 -15.37
N TRP A 646 -0.99 -13.23 -15.78
CA TRP A 646 -1.74 -13.49 -17.00
C TRP A 646 -0.89 -13.31 -18.26
N ILE A 647 0.05 -12.35 -18.31
CA ILE A 647 1.01 -12.26 -19.42
C ILE A 647 1.75 -13.59 -19.61
N GLY A 648 2.25 -14.18 -18.51
CA GLY A 648 2.88 -15.50 -18.54
C GLY A 648 1.95 -16.61 -19.04
N LEU A 649 0.74 -16.70 -18.50
CA LEU A 649 -0.25 -17.70 -18.94
C LEU A 649 -0.72 -17.51 -20.40
N GLY A 650 -0.64 -16.29 -20.92
CA GLY A 650 -0.89 -15.98 -22.34
C GLY A 650 0.04 -16.74 -23.29
N VAL A 651 1.28 -17.01 -22.88
CA VAL A 651 2.24 -17.83 -23.65
C VAL A 651 1.70 -19.26 -23.84
N MET A 652 1.11 -19.83 -22.80
CA MET A 652 0.52 -21.18 -22.86
C MET A 652 -0.73 -21.21 -23.73
N ALA A 653 -1.54 -20.14 -23.69
CA ALA A 653 -2.69 -19.99 -24.57
C ALA A 653 -2.26 -19.95 -26.04
N LEU A 654 -1.23 -19.15 -26.36
CA LEU A 654 -0.68 -19.06 -27.71
C LEU A 654 -0.10 -20.40 -28.17
N GLN A 655 0.63 -21.11 -27.31
CA GLN A 655 1.10 -22.46 -27.62
C GLN A 655 -0.06 -23.40 -27.95
N ALA A 656 -1.15 -23.37 -27.16
CA ALA A 656 -2.31 -24.23 -27.37
C ALA A 656 -3.03 -23.93 -28.71
N TRP A 657 -2.93 -22.70 -29.21
CA TRP A 657 -3.41 -22.35 -30.55
C TRP A 657 -2.43 -22.81 -31.63
N LEU A 658 -1.13 -22.56 -31.45
CA LEU A 658 -0.08 -22.97 -32.38
C LEU A 658 0.00 -24.49 -32.55
N SER A 659 -0.28 -25.27 -31.51
CA SER A 659 -0.28 -26.74 -31.59
C SER A 659 -1.34 -27.30 -32.54
N LYS A 660 -2.34 -26.48 -32.96
CA LYS A 660 -3.30 -26.86 -34.01
C LYS A 660 -2.65 -26.88 -35.40
N ALA A 661 -1.64 -26.04 -35.64
CA ALA A 661 -0.92 -25.94 -36.90
C ALA A 661 0.43 -26.70 -36.86
N VAL A 662 1.16 -26.60 -35.75
CA VAL A 662 2.44 -27.26 -35.52
C VAL A 662 2.23 -28.50 -34.64
N LYS A 663 2.22 -29.68 -35.26
CA LYS A 663 1.93 -30.95 -34.55
C LYS A 663 3.00 -31.37 -33.53
N ASN A 664 4.24 -30.87 -33.67
CA ASN A 664 5.31 -31.15 -32.71
C ASN A 664 5.17 -30.23 -31.49
N ALA A 665 4.82 -30.80 -30.33
CA ALA A 665 4.54 -30.05 -29.11
C ALA A 665 5.74 -29.25 -28.57
N THR A 666 6.97 -29.75 -28.76
CA THR A 666 8.18 -29.03 -28.36
C THR A 666 8.43 -27.84 -29.29
N ALA A 667 8.23 -28.02 -30.60
CA ALA A 667 8.37 -26.94 -31.57
C ALA A 667 7.31 -25.86 -31.36
N SER A 668 6.05 -26.23 -31.12
CA SER A 668 4.98 -25.26 -30.86
C SER A 668 5.23 -24.46 -29.56
N ALA A 669 5.74 -25.10 -28.51
CA ALA A 669 6.13 -24.43 -27.27
C ALA A 669 7.33 -23.50 -27.48
N GLY A 670 8.34 -23.94 -28.24
CA GLY A 670 9.51 -23.15 -28.61
C GLY A 670 9.16 -21.89 -29.38
N VAL A 671 8.30 -22.00 -30.40
CA VAL A 671 7.84 -20.86 -31.21
C VAL A 671 7.00 -19.89 -30.38
N ALA A 672 6.07 -20.38 -29.56
CA ALA A 672 5.28 -19.54 -28.66
C ALA A 672 6.16 -18.74 -27.70
N PHE A 673 7.11 -19.42 -27.05
CA PHE A 673 8.06 -18.79 -26.13
C PHE A 673 8.91 -17.73 -26.85
N ALA A 674 9.54 -18.06 -27.98
CA ALA A 674 10.40 -17.13 -28.70
C ALA A 674 9.63 -15.89 -29.18
N ALA A 675 8.43 -16.07 -29.73
CA ALA A 675 7.59 -14.97 -30.18
C ALA A 675 7.19 -14.05 -29.01
N CYS A 676 6.69 -14.61 -27.91
CA CYS A 676 6.30 -13.81 -26.75
C CYS A 676 7.49 -13.15 -26.04
N MET A 677 8.65 -13.82 -25.98
CA MET A 677 9.86 -13.27 -25.37
C MET A 677 10.34 -12.02 -26.13
N LEU A 678 10.34 -12.07 -27.46
CA LEU A 678 10.71 -10.92 -28.30
C LEU A 678 9.65 -9.81 -28.25
N ALA A 679 8.37 -10.17 -28.34
CA ALA A 679 7.27 -9.21 -28.43
C ALA A 679 6.97 -8.47 -27.12
N VAL A 680 7.34 -9.04 -25.97
CA VAL A 680 6.99 -8.49 -24.66
C VAL A 680 8.24 -8.15 -23.83
N PRO A 681 8.93 -9.07 -23.10
CA PRO A 681 10.06 -8.66 -22.26
C PRO A 681 11.20 -7.96 -23.00
N VAL A 682 11.59 -8.42 -24.20
CA VAL A 682 12.71 -7.81 -24.94
C VAL A 682 12.33 -6.43 -25.44
N LEU A 683 11.11 -6.24 -25.93
CA LEU A 683 10.61 -4.93 -26.35
C LEU A 683 10.53 -3.95 -25.16
N MET A 684 9.97 -4.40 -24.03
CA MET A 684 9.89 -3.60 -22.81
C MET A 684 11.29 -3.21 -22.32
N ALA A 685 12.23 -4.17 -22.25
CA ALA A 685 13.61 -3.89 -21.91
C ALA A 685 14.29 -2.92 -22.89
N GLN A 686 13.93 -2.94 -24.17
CA GLN A 686 14.51 -2.03 -25.17
C GLN A 686 13.96 -0.61 -25.04
N GLN A 687 12.65 -0.47 -24.79
CA GLN A 687 11.98 0.83 -24.71
C GLN A 687 12.26 1.51 -23.37
N GLU A 688 12.19 0.77 -22.27
CA GLU A 688 12.18 1.33 -20.91
C GLU A 688 13.59 1.40 -20.26
N TRP A 689 14.68 1.15 -21.00
CA TRP A 689 16.01 1.08 -20.36
C TRP A 689 16.60 2.46 -20.07
N ASP A 690 16.52 3.39 -21.02
CA ASP A 690 17.27 4.64 -20.96
C ASP A 690 16.62 5.72 -20.07
N ASP A 691 15.32 5.59 -19.80
CA ASP A 691 14.57 6.38 -18.82
C ASP A 691 14.64 5.82 -17.39
N HIS A 692 14.81 4.50 -17.24
CA HIS A 692 14.98 3.82 -15.95
C HIS A 692 16.44 3.66 -15.51
N ASP A 693 17.42 3.91 -16.38
CA ASP A 693 18.83 3.99 -15.97
C ASP A 693 19.10 5.25 -15.14
N ARG A 694 19.20 5.06 -13.81
CA ARG A 694 19.50 6.11 -12.84
C ARG A 694 20.96 6.10 -12.37
N SER A 695 21.82 5.27 -12.95
CA SER A 695 23.22 5.08 -12.55
C SER A 695 24.12 6.31 -12.64
N LYS A 696 23.59 7.42 -13.18
CA LYS A 696 24.27 8.72 -13.28
C LYS A 696 23.47 9.87 -12.67
N LYS A 697 22.33 9.61 -12.04
CA LYS A 697 21.50 10.64 -11.41
C LYS A 697 22.07 11.00 -10.04
N VAL A 698 22.46 12.28 -9.89
CA VAL A 698 23.06 12.85 -8.67
C VAL A 698 22.34 14.14 -8.22
N ILE A 699 21.27 14.52 -8.91
CA ILE A 699 20.63 15.84 -8.79
C ILE A 699 20.16 16.18 -7.36
N ALA A 700 19.63 15.21 -6.62
CA ALA A 700 19.13 15.45 -5.27
C ALA A 700 20.27 15.81 -4.30
N GLY A 701 21.38 15.07 -4.37
CA GLY A 701 22.56 15.33 -3.55
C GLY A 701 23.27 16.63 -3.91
N ASP A 702 23.34 16.96 -5.20
CA ASP A 702 23.93 18.23 -5.66
C ASP A 702 23.07 19.43 -5.26
N LEU A 703 21.75 19.33 -5.40
CA LEU A 703 20.81 20.37 -4.98
C LEU A 703 20.92 20.62 -3.46
N ALA A 704 20.97 19.56 -2.66
CA ALA A 704 21.09 19.66 -1.21
C ALA A 704 22.38 20.38 -0.78
N ARG A 705 23.53 19.97 -1.33
CA ARG A 705 24.82 20.62 -1.05
C ARG A 705 24.81 22.09 -1.47
N ASN A 706 24.30 22.40 -2.66
CA ASN A 706 24.23 23.77 -3.15
C ASN A 706 23.40 24.68 -2.24
N TYR A 707 22.25 24.19 -1.74
CA TYR A 707 21.46 24.95 -0.75
C TYR A 707 22.22 25.18 0.55
N LEU A 708 22.78 24.13 1.14
CA LEU A 708 23.48 24.23 2.43
C LEU A 708 24.76 25.08 2.32
N GLU A 709 25.60 24.86 1.32
CA GLU A 709 26.89 25.55 1.19
C GLU A 709 26.73 27.04 0.83
N SER A 710 25.60 27.43 0.24
CA SER A 710 25.29 28.83 -0.07
C SER A 710 24.86 29.65 1.15
N CYS A 711 24.50 29.02 2.26
CA CYS A 711 24.07 29.71 3.48
C CYS A 711 25.25 30.22 4.31
N GLU A 712 25.08 31.35 5.00
CA GLU A 712 26.02 31.81 6.02
C GLU A 712 26.13 30.82 7.20
N GLN A 713 27.17 30.97 8.03
CA GLN A 713 27.37 30.12 9.21
C GLN A 713 26.20 30.27 10.19
N ASN A 714 25.69 29.15 10.72
CA ASN A 714 24.54 29.09 11.64
C ASN A 714 23.22 29.65 11.06
N ALA A 715 23.07 29.69 9.73
CA ALA A 715 21.83 30.13 9.11
C ALA A 715 20.64 29.20 9.43
N ILE A 716 19.43 29.75 9.28
CA ILE A 716 18.18 29.01 9.29
C ILE A 716 17.68 28.97 7.84
N LEU A 717 17.50 27.76 7.31
CA LEU A 717 16.98 27.51 5.98
C LEU A 717 15.54 26.98 6.08
N PHE A 718 14.60 27.73 5.52
CA PHE A 718 13.20 27.31 5.45
C PHE A 718 12.93 26.51 4.17
N THR A 719 12.30 25.35 4.33
CA THR A 719 11.85 24.45 3.26
C THR A 719 10.36 24.19 3.41
N PHE A 720 9.70 23.62 2.39
CA PHE A 720 8.25 23.42 2.41
C PHE A 720 7.80 21.96 2.43
N GLY A 721 8.51 21.04 1.77
CA GLY A 721 8.04 19.67 1.58
C GLY A 721 9.15 18.63 1.52
N ASP A 722 8.84 17.49 0.92
CA ASP A 722 9.73 16.32 0.98
C ASP A 722 10.95 16.49 0.07
N ASN A 723 10.74 17.03 -1.15
CA ASN A 723 11.80 17.16 -2.17
C ASN A 723 12.88 18.19 -1.84
N ASP A 724 12.55 19.24 -1.08
CA ASP A 724 13.50 20.26 -0.65
C ASP A 724 14.03 20.01 0.77
N THR A 725 13.33 19.24 1.62
CA THR A 725 13.77 18.95 3.00
C THR A 725 14.62 17.68 3.10
N TYR A 726 14.16 16.55 2.57
CA TYR A 726 14.78 15.25 2.85
C TYR A 726 16.16 15.05 2.24
N PRO A 727 16.46 15.56 1.03
CA PRO A 727 17.84 15.59 0.54
C PRO A 727 18.79 16.40 1.43
N LEU A 728 18.32 17.50 2.05
CA LEU A 728 19.12 18.29 2.99
C LEU A 728 19.39 17.52 4.28
N TRP A 729 18.36 16.86 4.84
CA TRP A 729 18.54 15.99 6.00
C TRP A 729 19.50 14.85 5.69
N TYR A 730 19.44 14.23 4.50
CA TYR A 730 20.43 13.24 4.09
C TYR A 730 21.86 13.82 4.09
N ALA A 731 22.07 14.98 3.45
CA ALA A 731 23.37 15.63 3.38
C ALA A 731 23.93 15.97 4.78
N GLN A 732 23.07 16.40 5.72
CA GLN A 732 23.49 16.68 7.11
C GLN A 732 23.72 15.40 7.91
N GLU A 733 22.77 14.46 7.86
CA GLU A 733 22.74 13.30 8.75
C GLU A 733 23.72 12.21 8.35
N VAL A 734 23.93 12.03 7.05
CA VAL A 734 24.80 10.99 6.51
C VAL A 734 26.14 11.57 6.13
N GLU A 735 26.15 12.60 5.28
CA GLU A 735 27.37 13.14 4.68
C GLU A 735 28.09 14.18 5.55
N GLY A 736 27.43 14.70 6.60
CA GLY A 736 28.00 15.69 7.51
C GLY A 736 28.20 17.08 6.88
N VAL A 737 27.44 17.40 5.83
CA VAL A 737 27.52 18.70 5.13
C VAL A 737 26.82 19.77 5.97
N ARG A 738 27.54 20.84 6.32
CA ARG A 738 27.01 22.02 7.03
C ARG A 738 26.05 21.67 8.18
N PRO A 739 26.49 20.89 9.18
CA PRO A 739 25.66 20.52 10.33
C PRO A 739 25.32 21.71 11.23
N ASP A 740 25.92 22.89 10.99
CA ASP A 740 25.64 24.16 11.66
C ASP A 740 24.31 24.81 11.21
N ILE A 741 23.81 24.49 10.01
CA ILE A 741 22.58 25.07 9.46
C ILE A 741 21.35 24.39 10.07
N ARG A 742 20.35 25.19 10.46
CA ARG A 742 19.04 24.67 10.85
C ARG A 742 18.12 24.58 9.63
N VAL A 743 17.73 23.37 9.23
CA VAL A 743 16.69 23.16 8.22
C VAL A 743 15.32 23.11 8.91
N ILE A 744 14.42 24.02 8.55
CA ILE A 744 13.05 24.10 9.08
C ILE A 744 12.04 23.86 7.97
N ASN A 745 11.34 22.74 8.02
CA ASN A 745 10.23 22.43 7.12
C ASN A 745 8.95 23.13 7.61
N THR A 746 8.46 24.09 6.83
CA THR A 746 7.28 24.89 7.15
C THR A 746 5.98 24.10 7.12
N SER A 747 5.88 22.99 6.37
CA SER A 747 4.69 22.13 6.42
C SER A 747 4.52 21.42 7.77
N LEU A 748 5.62 21.26 8.51
CA LEU A 748 5.63 20.69 9.86
C LEU A 748 5.51 21.76 10.96
N LEU A 749 5.64 23.05 10.62
CA LEU A 749 5.65 24.18 11.58
C LEU A 749 4.30 24.48 12.27
N GLY A 750 3.28 23.64 12.07
CA GLY A 750 2.02 23.68 12.83
C GLY A 750 1.92 22.62 13.93
N ILE A 751 2.90 21.71 14.05
CA ILE A 751 2.78 20.51 14.87
C ILE A 751 3.63 20.61 16.13
N ASP A 752 3.04 20.32 17.30
CA ASP A 752 3.65 20.48 18.61
C ASP A 752 5.02 19.80 18.76
N TRP A 753 5.14 18.56 18.27
CA TRP A 753 6.39 17.80 18.39
C TRP A 753 7.53 18.48 17.60
N TYR A 754 7.23 19.04 16.42
CA TYR A 754 8.23 19.66 15.56
C TYR A 754 8.70 21.00 16.13
N ILE A 755 7.77 21.84 16.60
CA ILE A 755 8.10 23.11 17.26
C ILE A 755 8.92 22.86 18.53
N ASN A 756 8.59 21.82 19.30
CA ASN A 756 9.37 21.45 20.48
C ASN A 756 10.77 20.96 20.11
N GLN A 757 10.93 20.22 19.00
CA GLN A 757 12.24 19.79 18.52
C GLN A 757 13.19 20.97 18.24
N LEU A 758 12.66 22.10 17.74
CA LEU A 758 13.43 23.31 17.47
C LEU A 758 14.07 23.92 18.73
N ARG A 759 13.55 23.63 19.92
CA ARG A 759 14.07 24.13 21.20
C ARG A 759 15.34 23.42 21.65
N TYR A 760 15.76 22.37 20.97
CA TYR A 760 16.97 21.63 21.29
C TYR A 760 18.05 21.86 20.24
N LYS A 761 19.30 21.66 20.66
CA LYS A 761 20.44 21.60 19.74
C LYS A 761 20.28 20.38 18.84
N VAL A 762 20.33 20.58 17.53
CA VAL A 762 20.30 19.49 16.53
C VAL A 762 21.55 19.60 15.69
N ASN A 763 22.32 18.52 15.62
CA ASN A 763 23.64 18.52 15.00
C ASN A 763 24.55 19.63 15.57
N GLY A 764 25.13 20.46 14.71
CA GLY A 764 25.92 21.64 15.07
C GLY A 764 25.10 22.91 15.30
N SER A 765 23.81 22.90 14.94
CA SER A 765 22.90 24.05 15.04
C SER A 765 22.36 24.18 16.47
N ASP A 766 22.58 25.35 17.09
CA ASP A 766 22.03 25.66 18.40
C ASP A 766 20.49 25.68 18.42
N ALA A 767 19.91 25.70 19.61
CA ALA A 767 18.46 25.77 19.80
C ALA A 767 17.88 27.06 19.21
N ILE A 768 16.68 26.96 18.64
CA ILE A 768 15.93 28.10 18.12
C ILE A 768 15.03 28.65 19.22
N ASP A 769 15.10 29.97 19.42
CA ASP A 769 14.17 30.68 20.28
C ASP A 769 12.83 30.86 19.55
N VAL A 770 11.86 30.00 19.90
CA VAL A 770 10.51 30.02 19.31
C VAL A 770 9.56 30.83 20.19
N ILE A 771 8.73 31.66 19.54
CA ILE A 771 7.88 32.68 20.19
C ILE A 771 6.93 32.09 21.25
N PHE A 772 6.28 30.96 20.94
CA PHE A 772 5.38 30.29 21.87
C PHE A 772 6.17 29.35 22.79
N ASN A 773 5.75 29.20 24.05
CA ASN A 773 6.28 28.17 24.95
C ASN A 773 5.61 26.81 24.69
N ALA A 774 6.15 25.72 25.25
CA ALA A 774 5.61 24.36 25.04
C ALA A 774 4.13 24.26 25.45
N SER A 775 3.76 24.81 26.62
CA SER A 775 2.38 24.80 27.10
C SER A 775 1.39 25.63 26.25
N GLN A 776 1.88 26.58 25.44
CA GLN A 776 1.05 27.42 24.59
C GLN A 776 0.71 26.76 23.25
N ILE A 777 1.51 25.79 22.83
CA ILE A 777 1.29 25.04 21.59
C ILE A 777 0.57 23.71 21.86
N GLU A 778 0.73 23.11 23.04
CA GLU A 778 0.11 21.84 23.44
C GLU A 778 -1.36 21.68 23.00
N GLY A 779 -1.60 20.62 22.22
CA GLY A 779 -2.93 20.17 21.83
C GLY A 779 -3.54 20.88 20.63
N ARG A 780 -2.74 21.65 19.88
CA ARG A 780 -3.20 22.39 18.69
C ARG A 780 -3.04 21.63 17.39
#